data_AF-A0A454GWI4-F1
#
_entry.id   AF-A0A454GWI4-F1
#
_cell.length_a   1.000
_cell.length_b   1.000
_cell.length_c   1.000
_cell.angle_alpha   90.00
_cell.angle_beta   90.00
_cell.angle_gamma   90.00
#
_symmetry.space_group_name_H-M   'P 1'
#
loop_
_entity.id
_entity.type
_entity.pdbx_description
1 polymer ?
#
loop_
_entity_poly.entity_id
_entity_poly.type
_entity_poly.pdbx_seq_one_letter_code
_entity_poly.pdbx_strand_id
1 'polypeptide(L)'
;MIKKISLQNIATYRNYVEIKPKKINFIYGSNGSGKTTISNLIGRFNKSDDCVIETKKNSNSSILVYNKKFVEKNFSQSDIGLKGIFTLGENSINLQDNLNELRRKIQVNEENIYIKEKTIRGFEEEIEERTNIIKDKIWNHQKEISKDFPEAFVGYKNNKQKFLNQCIKVYEENILEKSEEILTNSLEKLKENYNISFSDDIKLYEVFNVNDTEKILEIEKTNLIEKVIVGGNDSLIGQFIQSLKNSDWVKQGLDYLDYSNHTCPFCNQSISEKLEQEIKDYFNEEYEQDLKKIKEIKQVYSSCFEKIESNMLFILRKSIPYLNTKLLSKEFEVLEKQYEVNQKQLKEKLRNPSQKLKIKSLVPKIENINEIISSLNESIETNNNIIRNKEREQNKFKKNLWIYIVNNMKQDLKEYVNFKNGKFKAIANIRRQISGLKNENKKTNKEIGEIETNITSVEPTVKNINEILNKFDFKGFKLQENSNAKGTYLIVREDGSNANETMSEGEYNFITFLYFYYLVYGSHESTSLTSNKIVIIDDPISSLDSNVLFIVSTLVKNLINDCRNNKNGIQQIFNLTHNIYFHKEITFLGSRERFSPNEVMYGIIRKKDNISYFNTYENNPIESSYQLMWKELNSEEMSPITSFNTMRRILEYYFNIIGGMDYEKCINKFDGIDKILCKSLISGINDGSHFISDDFVITFDEASMRNYKRVFKLVFEKLGHIQHFEMMSKNKIK
;
A
#
# COMPACT_ATOMS: atom_id res chain seq x y z
N MET A 1 26.94 -3.43 2.77
CA MET A 1 27.54 -2.58 3.84
C MET A 1 26.45 -1.90 4.66
N ILE A 2 26.65 -1.82 5.97
CA ILE A 2 25.88 -1.04 6.94
C ILE A 2 26.31 0.43 6.83
N LYS A 3 25.33 1.34 6.75
CA LYS A 3 25.50 2.79 6.63
C LYS A 3 25.24 3.53 7.93
N LYS A 4 24.27 3.06 8.71
CA LYS A 4 23.87 3.68 9.97
C LYS A 4 23.40 2.63 10.95
N ILE A 5 23.78 2.80 12.22
CA ILE A 5 23.30 2.02 13.35
C ILE A 5 22.76 3.01 14.37
N SER A 6 21.48 2.91 14.68
CA SER A 6 20.81 3.69 15.73
C SER A 6 20.51 2.78 16.90
N LEU A 7 20.98 3.16 18.08
CA LEU A 7 20.78 2.45 19.35
C LEU A 7 19.99 3.34 20.30
N GLN A 8 18.89 2.84 20.84
CA GLN A 8 18.11 3.51 21.87
C GLN A 8 17.37 2.46 22.71
N ASN A 9 17.23 2.72 24.01
CA ASN A 9 16.53 1.87 24.97
C ASN A 9 16.95 0.39 24.98
N ILE A 10 18.23 0.08 24.70
CA ILE A 10 18.74 -1.29 24.64
C ILE A 10 19.96 -1.48 25.56
N ALA A 11 19.84 -2.40 26.52
CA ALA A 11 20.85 -2.66 27.56
C ALA A 11 21.33 -1.37 28.27
N THR A 12 22.59 -0.98 28.07
CA THR A 12 23.19 0.23 28.64
C THR A 12 23.00 1.49 27.77
N TYR A 13 22.48 1.37 26.54
CA TYR A 13 22.16 2.52 25.68
C TYR A 13 20.77 3.06 26.00
N ARG A 14 20.67 3.94 27.00
CA ARG A 14 19.42 4.60 27.41
C ARG A 14 19.07 5.81 26.54
N ASN A 15 20.07 6.52 26.05
CA ASN A 15 19.91 7.68 25.16
C ASN A 15 20.13 7.27 23.71
N TYR A 16 19.63 8.10 22.77
CA TYR A 16 19.86 7.91 21.35
C TYR A 16 21.36 8.00 21.02
N VAL A 17 21.89 6.94 20.40
CA VAL A 17 23.26 6.86 19.89
C VAL A 17 23.23 6.50 18.42
N GLU A 18 23.85 7.35 17.60
CA GLU A 18 24.01 7.12 16.16
C GLU A 18 25.47 6.80 15.83
N ILE A 19 25.69 5.68 15.16
CA ILE A 19 26.99 5.28 14.62
C ILE A 19 26.89 5.32 13.09
N LYS A 20 27.89 5.94 12.44
CA LYS A 20 28.07 5.97 10.98
C LYS A 20 29.29 5.14 10.60
N PRO A 21 29.15 3.82 10.39
CA PRO A 21 30.28 2.96 10.10
C PRO A 21 30.92 3.29 8.76
N LYS A 22 32.23 3.07 8.68
CA LYS A 22 33.00 3.08 7.43
C LYS A 22 33.32 1.65 7.00
N LYS A 23 34.28 1.49 6.09
CA LYS A 23 34.67 0.18 5.57
C LYS A 23 35.31 -0.69 6.66
N ILE A 24 36.19 -0.10 7.44
CA ILE A 24 36.85 -0.74 8.57
C ILE A 24 36.51 0.05 9.84
N ASN A 25 36.08 -0.63 10.89
CA ASN A 25 35.57 -0.01 12.11
C ASN A 25 36.29 -0.59 13.32
N PHE A 26 37.12 0.21 13.99
CA PHE A 26 37.76 -0.15 15.25
C PHE A 26 37.01 0.48 16.40
N ILE A 27 36.45 -0.33 17.29
CA ILE A 27 35.63 0.13 18.41
C ILE A 27 36.24 -0.37 19.71
N TYR A 28 36.74 0.57 20.51
CA TYR A 28 37.31 0.28 21.82
C TYR A 28 36.30 0.58 22.93
N GLY A 29 36.26 -0.23 23.98
CA GLY A 29 35.46 0.07 25.16
C GLY A 29 35.75 -0.87 26.32
N SER A 30 35.63 -0.37 27.56
CA SER A 30 35.81 -1.18 28.76
C SER A 30 34.83 -2.36 28.86
N ASN A 31 35.09 -3.30 29.76
CA ASN A 31 34.17 -4.40 30.01
C ASN A 31 32.82 -3.87 30.54
N GLY A 32 31.72 -4.45 30.04
CA GLY A 32 30.37 -4.02 30.38
C GLY A 32 29.95 -2.66 29.81
N SER A 33 30.70 -2.07 28.87
CA SER A 33 30.38 -0.77 28.26
C SER A 33 29.32 -0.81 27.15
N GLY A 34 28.89 -1.99 26.70
CA GLY A 34 27.88 -2.16 25.65
C GLY A 34 28.41 -2.54 24.26
N LYS A 35 29.66 -3.00 24.14
CA LYS A 35 30.22 -3.55 22.87
C LYS A 35 29.38 -4.72 22.33
N THR A 36 29.11 -5.70 23.18
CA THR A 36 28.33 -6.89 22.81
C THR A 36 26.87 -6.59 22.46
N THR A 37 26.32 -5.47 22.95
CA THR A 37 25.01 -5.00 22.50
C THR A 37 25.04 -4.59 21.03
N ILE A 38 26.11 -3.92 20.57
CA ILE A 38 26.30 -3.56 19.16
C ILE A 38 26.46 -4.83 18.31
N SER A 39 27.32 -5.76 18.71
CA SER A 39 27.54 -7.01 17.96
C SER A 39 26.27 -7.85 17.86
N ASN A 40 25.49 -7.95 18.95
CA ASN A 40 24.22 -8.65 18.97
C ASN A 40 23.13 -7.99 18.13
N LEU A 41 23.06 -6.66 18.13
CA LEU A 41 22.11 -5.93 17.30
C LEU A 41 22.42 -6.14 15.81
N ILE A 42 23.69 -6.00 15.41
CA ILE A 42 24.12 -6.23 14.02
C ILE A 42 23.86 -7.68 13.59
N GLY A 43 24.16 -8.64 14.45
CA GLY A 43 23.91 -10.06 14.23
C GLY A 43 22.44 -10.46 14.29
N ARG A 44 21.52 -9.53 14.56
CA ARG A 44 20.07 -9.77 14.77
C ARG A 44 19.77 -10.80 15.87
N PHE A 45 20.66 -10.94 16.84
CA PHE A 45 20.45 -11.79 18.02
C PHE A 45 19.50 -11.13 19.02
N ASN A 46 19.39 -9.80 19.02
CA ASN A 46 18.43 -9.03 19.79
C ASN A 46 17.49 -8.26 18.84
N LYS A 47 16.17 -8.29 19.11
CA LYS A 47 15.19 -7.44 18.43
C LYS A 47 14.80 -6.29 19.35
N SER A 48 14.78 -5.07 18.82
CA SER A 48 14.33 -3.86 19.51
C SER A 48 13.71 -2.94 18.48
N ASP A 49 12.48 -2.48 18.73
CA ASP A 49 11.75 -1.59 17.83
C ASP A 49 12.35 -0.16 17.83
N ASP A 50 13.07 0.19 18.89
CA ASP A 50 13.74 1.49 19.06
C ASP A 50 15.12 1.56 18.38
N CYS A 51 15.58 0.46 17.76
CA CYS A 51 16.89 0.37 17.12
C CYS A 51 16.76 0.19 15.60
N VAL A 52 17.59 0.90 14.83
CA VAL A 52 17.55 0.84 13.35
C VAL A 52 18.93 0.56 12.78
N ILE A 53 19.03 -0.47 11.94
CA ILE A 53 20.22 -0.75 11.12
C ILE A 53 19.87 -0.46 9.66
N GLU A 54 20.50 0.54 9.08
CA GLU A 54 20.35 0.86 7.65
C GLU A 54 21.48 0.21 6.86
N THR A 55 21.12 -0.65 5.91
CA THR A 55 22.04 -1.23 4.94
C THR A 55 21.83 -0.59 3.56
N LYS A 56 22.86 -0.62 2.72
CA LYS A 56 22.73 -0.16 1.33
C LYS A 56 21.69 -1.04 0.61
N LYS A 57 20.64 -0.43 0.03
CA LYS A 57 19.62 -1.15 -0.78
C LYS A 57 20.32 -2.03 -1.83
N ASN A 58 19.89 -3.28 -1.96
CA ASN A 58 20.44 -4.34 -2.80
C ASN A 58 21.77 -5.00 -2.35
N SER A 59 22.26 -4.78 -1.12
CA SER A 59 23.39 -5.58 -0.63
C SER A 59 22.93 -6.95 -0.15
N ASN A 60 23.05 -7.99 -0.99
CA ASN A 60 22.95 -9.41 -0.61
C ASN A 60 24.14 -9.88 0.26
N SER A 61 24.62 -9.02 1.17
CA SER A 61 25.77 -9.34 2.01
C SER A 61 25.31 -10.17 3.22
N SER A 62 25.92 -11.34 3.44
CA SER A 62 25.74 -12.09 4.68
C SER A 62 26.46 -11.38 5.84
N ILE A 63 25.88 -11.46 7.04
CA ILE A 63 26.45 -10.86 8.25
C ILE A 63 27.01 -12.00 9.10
N LEU A 64 28.32 -11.98 9.37
CA LEU A 64 29.01 -12.95 10.21
C LEU A 64 29.48 -12.25 11.49
N VAL A 65 29.04 -12.75 12.64
CA VAL A 65 29.36 -12.16 13.95
C VAL A 65 30.07 -13.19 14.80
N TYR A 66 31.30 -12.92 15.22
CA TYR A 66 31.98 -13.66 16.28
C TYR A 66 31.68 -12.99 17.62
N ASN A 67 30.92 -13.68 18.45
CA ASN A 67 30.65 -13.31 19.84
C ASN A 67 30.19 -14.56 20.62
N LYS A 68 29.84 -14.40 21.91
CA LYS A 68 29.35 -15.50 22.73
C LYS A 68 28.16 -16.26 22.12
N LYS A 69 27.23 -15.57 21.46
CA LYS A 69 26.06 -16.20 20.81
C LYS A 69 26.45 -17.06 19.62
N PHE A 70 27.47 -16.66 18.86
CA PHE A 70 28.02 -17.48 17.78
C PHE A 70 28.67 -18.76 18.32
N VAL A 71 29.45 -18.64 19.39
CA VAL A 71 30.10 -19.79 20.03
C VAL A 71 29.03 -20.75 20.58
N GLU A 72 28.07 -20.24 21.36
CA GLU A 72 26.93 -21.01 21.86
C GLU A 72 26.17 -21.72 20.72
N LYS A 73 25.94 -21.05 19.58
CA LYS A 73 25.17 -21.61 18.47
C LYS A 73 25.89 -22.73 17.72
N ASN A 74 27.20 -22.65 17.57
CA ASN A 74 27.97 -23.59 16.73
C ASN A 74 28.68 -24.67 17.54
N PHE A 75 28.94 -24.46 18.84
CA PHE A 75 29.71 -25.35 19.70
C PHE A 75 28.94 -25.82 20.94
N SER A 76 27.61 -25.62 21.01
CA SER A 76 26.80 -26.27 22.05
C SER A 76 26.78 -27.79 21.84
N GLN A 77 26.79 -28.55 22.94
CA GLN A 77 26.93 -30.02 22.99
C GLN A 77 25.84 -30.74 22.17
N SER A 78 26.03 -30.88 20.86
CA SER A 78 25.22 -31.73 20.00
C SER A 78 25.99 -33.00 19.65
N ASP A 79 25.38 -34.16 19.86
CA ASP A 79 25.95 -35.49 19.54
C ASP A 79 26.33 -35.68 18.05
N ILE A 80 25.87 -34.77 17.19
CA ILE A 80 26.03 -34.80 15.73
C ILE A 80 27.36 -34.18 15.26
N GLY A 81 28.06 -33.40 16.11
CA GLY A 81 29.30 -32.70 15.76
C GLY A 81 29.11 -31.28 15.21
N LEU A 82 30.21 -30.56 15.00
CA LEU A 82 30.24 -29.18 14.50
C LEU A 82 29.89 -29.13 13.01
N LYS A 83 29.21 -28.10 12.54
CA LYS A 83 28.94 -27.94 11.11
C LYS A 83 30.25 -27.79 10.32
N GLY A 84 30.37 -28.50 9.20
CA GLY A 84 31.50 -28.33 8.30
C GLY A 84 31.55 -26.91 7.72
N ILE A 85 32.75 -26.49 7.35
CA ILE A 85 33.00 -25.26 6.61
C ILE A 85 33.58 -25.69 5.26
N PHE A 86 32.74 -25.58 4.23
CA PHE A 86 33.18 -25.76 2.87
C PHE A 86 34.12 -24.61 2.52
N THR A 87 35.25 -24.93 1.90
CA THR A 87 36.21 -23.96 1.37
C THR A 87 36.67 -24.38 -0.02
N LEU A 88 37.18 -23.42 -0.80
CA LEU A 88 37.80 -23.70 -2.09
C LEU A 88 39.18 -24.33 -1.86
N GLY A 89 39.46 -25.46 -2.50
CA GLY A 89 40.79 -26.10 -2.43
C GLY A 89 41.86 -25.32 -3.20
N GLU A 90 43.12 -25.41 -2.76
CA GLU A 90 44.28 -24.67 -3.31
C GLU A 90 44.54 -24.93 -4.82
N ASN A 91 44.05 -26.04 -5.38
CA ASN A 91 44.26 -26.43 -6.78
C ASN A 91 43.34 -25.72 -7.80
N SER A 92 42.76 -24.56 -7.47
CA SER A 92 41.66 -23.95 -8.25
C SER A 92 41.80 -22.47 -8.60
N ILE A 93 43.03 -21.93 -8.70
CA ILE A 93 43.29 -20.50 -9.04
C ILE A 93 42.53 -20.05 -10.31
N ASN A 94 42.58 -20.83 -11.40
CA ASN A 94 41.86 -20.52 -12.65
C ASN A 94 40.32 -20.46 -12.47
N LEU A 95 39.77 -21.25 -11.54
CA LEU A 95 38.33 -21.28 -11.26
C LEU A 95 37.92 -20.12 -10.35
N GLN A 96 38.80 -19.68 -9.44
CA GLN A 96 38.60 -18.46 -8.65
C GLN A 96 38.57 -17.22 -9.54
N ASP A 97 39.47 -17.12 -10.53
CA ASP A 97 39.47 -16.01 -11.47
C ASP A 97 38.17 -15.98 -12.30
N ASN A 98 37.72 -17.14 -12.78
CA ASN A 98 36.44 -17.27 -13.48
C ASN A 98 35.24 -16.85 -12.61
N LEU A 99 35.18 -17.28 -11.35
CA LEU A 99 34.14 -16.86 -10.40
C LEU A 99 34.15 -15.34 -10.17
N ASN A 100 35.33 -14.72 -10.07
CA ASN A 100 35.48 -13.28 -9.94
C ASN A 100 34.95 -12.54 -11.18
N GLU A 101 35.18 -13.07 -12.39
CA GLU A 101 34.66 -12.51 -13.64
C GLU A 101 33.13 -12.55 -13.71
N LEU A 102 32.54 -13.71 -13.41
CA LEU A 102 31.09 -13.90 -13.40
C LEU A 102 30.40 -12.96 -12.40
N ARG A 103 31.02 -12.74 -11.23
CA ARG A 103 30.52 -11.79 -10.22
C ARG A 103 30.65 -10.34 -10.66
N ARG A 104 31.76 -9.97 -11.30
CA ARG A 104 31.96 -8.65 -11.90
C ARG A 104 30.88 -8.37 -12.93
N LYS A 105 30.54 -9.37 -13.76
CA LYS A 105 29.45 -9.30 -14.73
C LYS A 105 28.09 -9.04 -14.06
N ILE A 106 27.76 -9.76 -12.99
CA ILE A 106 26.54 -9.53 -12.21
C ILE A 106 26.50 -8.09 -11.67
N GLN A 107 27.61 -7.61 -11.10
CA GLN A 107 27.69 -6.24 -10.56
C GLN A 107 27.43 -5.18 -11.64
N VAL A 108 28.08 -5.31 -12.80
CA VAL A 108 27.86 -4.40 -13.95
C VAL A 108 26.40 -4.43 -14.40
N ASN A 109 25.79 -5.62 -14.44
CA ASN A 109 24.37 -5.77 -14.77
C ASN A 109 23.45 -5.11 -13.74
N GLU A 110 23.74 -5.23 -12.44
CA GLU A 110 22.98 -4.57 -11.37
C GLU A 110 23.08 -3.03 -11.44
N GLU A 111 24.27 -2.50 -11.73
CA GLU A 111 24.48 -1.06 -11.96
C GLU A 111 23.66 -0.56 -13.17
N ASN A 112 23.67 -1.32 -14.26
CA ASN A 112 22.87 -1.03 -15.45
C ASN A 112 21.35 -1.07 -15.17
N ILE A 113 20.89 -2.05 -14.40
CA ILE A 113 19.49 -2.13 -13.95
C ILE A 113 19.13 -0.88 -13.15
N TYR A 114 19.97 -0.48 -12.20
CA TYR A 114 19.73 0.70 -11.37
C TYR A 114 19.60 2.00 -12.20
N ILE A 115 20.51 2.21 -13.17
CA ILE A 115 20.46 3.38 -14.06
C ILE A 115 19.16 3.38 -14.89
N LYS A 116 18.77 2.22 -15.41
CA LYS A 116 17.53 2.04 -16.18
C LYS A 116 16.28 2.28 -15.34
N GLU A 117 16.24 1.79 -14.10
CA GLU A 117 15.14 2.05 -13.16
C GLU A 117 15.05 3.54 -12.79
N LYS A 118 16.19 4.23 -12.62
CA LYS A 118 16.21 5.69 -12.41
C LYS A 118 15.66 6.43 -13.63
N THR A 119 15.98 5.97 -14.85
CA THR A 119 15.46 6.55 -16.09
C THR A 119 13.94 6.38 -16.21
N ILE A 120 13.40 5.21 -15.85
CA ILE A 120 11.95 4.98 -15.81
C ILE A 120 11.27 5.96 -14.85
N ARG A 121 11.79 6.13 -13.63
CA ARG A 121 11.25 7.09 -12.67
C ARG A 121 11.22 8.51 -13.23
N GLY A 122 12.30 8.96 -13.86
CA GLY A 122 12.34 10.27 -14.51
C GLY A 122 11.26 10.43 -15.59
N PHE A 123 11.02 9.40 -16.41
CA PHE A 123 9.92 9.44 -17.39
C PHE A 123 8.53 9.43 -16.75
N GLU A 124 8.33 8.71 -15.64
CA GLU A 124 7.07 8.70 -14.90
C GLU A 124 6.78 10.08 -14.27
N GLU A 125 7.80 10.73 -13.69
CA GLU A 125 7.73 12.11 -13.17
C GLU A 125 7.38 13.12 -14.28
N GLU A 126 8.05 13.06 -15.44
CA GLU A 126 7.74 13.94 -16.57
C GLU A 126 6.31 13.72 -17.12
N ILE A 127 5.82 12.47 -17.14
CA ILE A 127 4.43 12.16 -17.53
C ILE A 127 3.46 12.79 -16.53
N GLU A 128 3.73 12.68 -15.23
CA GLU A 128 2.89 13.25 -14.19
C GLU A 128 2.83 14.78 -14.30
N GLU A 129 3.98 15.44 -14.47
CA GLU A 129 4.07 16.90 -14.64
C GLU A 129 3.25 17.37 -15.85
N ARG A 130 3.47 16.78 -17.03
CA ARG A 130 2.69 17.13 -18.23
C ARG A 130 1.22 16.79 -18.10
N THR A 131 0.88 15.71 -17.39
CA THR A 131 -0.50 15.34 -17.09
C THR A 131 -1.17 16.41 -16.23
N ASN A 132 -0.47 16.98 -15.24
CA ASN A 132 -1.00 18.07 -14.43
C ASN A 132 -1.22 19.35 -15.26
N ILE A 133 -0.27 19.71 -16.13
CA ILE A 133 -0.41 20.88 -17.02
C ILE A 133 -1.63 20.75 -17.93
N ILE A 134 -1.79 19.62 -18.64
CA ILE A 134 -2.93 19.44 -19.56
C ILE A 134 -4.25 19.34 -18.79
N LYS A 135 -4.24 18.71 -17.61
CA LYS A 135 -5.41 18.60 -16.73
C LYS A 135 -5.91 19.97 -16.31
N ASP A 136 -5.02 20.88 -15.92
CA ASP A 136 -5.42 22.23 -15.52
C ASP A 136 -5.87 23.09 -16.70
N LYS A 137 -5.19 23.01 -17.85
CA LYS A 137 -5.65 23.67 -19.09
C LYS A 137 -7.07 23.25 -19.48
N ILE A 138 -7.32 21.95 -19.56
CA ILE A 138 -8.63 21.41 -19.94
C ILE A 138 -9.69 21.75 -18.88
N TRP A 139 -9.32 21.75 -17.61
CA TRP A 139 -10.24 22.13 -16.54
C TRP A 139 -10.66 23.60 -16.59
N ASN A 140 -9.74 24.51 -16.93
CA ASN A 140 -10.08 25.91 -17.10
C ASN A 140 -11.04 26.10 -18.29
N HIS A 141 -10.78 25.41 -19.40
CA HIS A 141 -11.69 25.39 -20.56
C HIS A 141 -13.07 24.83 -20.22
N GLN A 142 -13.12 23.78 -19.39
CA GLN A 142 -14.36 23.20 -18.87
C GLN A 142 -15.17 24.20 -18.05
N LYS A 143 -14.54 25.03 -17.22
CA LYS A 143 -15.24 26.03 -16.39
C LYS A 143 -15.91 27.11 -17.23
N GLU A 144 -15.34 27.46 -18.37
CA GLU A 144 -15.93 28.43 -19.30
C GLU A 144 -17.17 27.84 -19.97
N ILE A 145 -17.06 26.63 -20.51
CA ILE A 145 -18.15 25.96 -21.25
C ILE A 145 -19.26 25.45 -20.32
N SER A 146 -18.95 25.00 -19.12
CA SER A 146 -19.94 24.39 -18.21
C SER A 146 -20.96 25.36 -17.63
N LYS A 147 -20.70 26.67 -17.69
CA LYS A 147 -21.69 27.70 -17.37
C LYS A 147 -22.86 27.69 -18.35
N ASP A 148 -22.57 27.40 -19.61
CA ASP A 148 -23.55 27.41 -20.69
C ASP A 148 -24.32 26.09 -20.80
N PHE A 149 -23.80 24.97 -20.27
CA PHE A 149 -24.39 23.63 -20.42
C PHE A 149 -24.38 22.78 -19.13
N PRO A 150 -24.96 23.24 -18.01
CA PRO A 150 -24.85 22.58 -16.71
C PRO A 150 -25.37 21.12 -16.68
N GLU A 151 -26.52 20.81 -17.27
CA GLU A 151 -27.13 19.47 -17.26
C GLU A 151 -26.34 18.45 -18.12
N ALA A 152 -25.55 18.91 -19.10
CA ALA A 152 -24.79 18.03 -19.98
C ALA A 152 -23.51 17.45 -19.33
N PHE A 153 -23.01 18.05 -18.24
CA PHE A 153 -21.77 17.65 -17.55
C PHE A 153 -21.97 16.87 -16.25
N VAL A 154 -23.20 16.42 -15.94
CA VAL A 154 -23.49 15.63 -14.74
C VAL A 154 -22.57 14.41 -14.67
N GLY A 155 -21.88 14.23 -13.54
CA GLY A 155 -20.88 13.16 -13.32
C GLY A 155 -19.42 13.54 -13.60
N TYR A 156 -19.17 14.64 -14.33
CA TYR A 156 -17.81 15.09 -14.70
C TYR A 156 -17.41 16.45 -14.08
N LYS A 157 -18.38 17.21 -13.54
CA LYS A 157 -18.20 18.57 -12.96
C LYS A 157 -17.26 18.69 -11.77
N ASN A 158 -17.03 17.62 -11.00
CA ASN A 158 -16.28 17.67 -9.74
C ASN A 158 -14.97 16.87 -9.76
N ASN A 159 -14.55 16.35 -10.92
CA ASN A 159 -13.37 15.50 -11.01
C ASN A 159 -12.53 15.80 -12.26
N LYS A 160 -11.46 16.59 -12.08
CA LYS A 160 -10.50 16.98 -13.12
C LYS A 160 -9.96 15.78 -13.89
N GLN A 161 -9.62 14.69 -13.18
CA GLN A 161 -9.01 13.51 -13.78
C GLN A 161 -10.00 12.75 -14.66
N LYS A 162 -11.25 12.56 -14.20
CA LYS A 162 -12.30 11.92 -15.00
C LYS A 162 -12.62 12.72 -16.26
N PHE A 163 -12.64 14.06 -16.16
CA PHE A 163 -12.86 14.94 -17.30
C PHE A 163 -11.73 14.81 -18.34
N LEU A 164 -10.47 14.88 -17.90
CA LEU A 164 -9.31 14.66 -18.77
C LEU A 164 -9.37 13.29 -19.46
N ASN A 165 -9.66 12.21 -18.73
CA ASN A 165 -9.76 10.88 -19.30
C ASN A 165 -10.86 10.79 -20.37
N GLN A 166 -12.01 11.46 -20.16
CA GLN A 166 -13.08 11.53 -21.14
C GLN A 166 -12.65 12.31 -22.39
N CYS A 167 -11.96 13.44 -22.24
CA CYS A 167 -11.40 14.19 -23.38
C CYS A 167 -10.41 13.36 -24.19
N ILE A 168 -9.51 12.62 -23.52
CA ILE A 168 -8.55 11.74 -24.21
C ILE A 168 -9.27 10.62 -24.95
N LYS A 169 -10.25 9.97 -24.32
CA LYS A 169 -11.05 8.91 -24.94
C LYS A 169 -11.75 9.41 -26.21
N VAL A 170 -12.45 10.54 -26.11
CA VAL A 170 -13.14 11.15 -27.26
C VAL A 170 -12.14 11.56 -28.33
N TYR A 171 -10.99 12.13 -27.96
CA TYR A 171 -9.91 12.45 -28.89
C TYR A 171 -9.41 11.23 -29.66
N GLU A 172 -9.12 10.12 -28.97
CA GLU A 172 -8.63 8.89 -29.61
C GLU A 172 -9.69 8.23 -30.51
N GLU A 173 -10.95 8.18 -30.08
CA GLU A 173 -12.08 7.66 -30.88
C GLU A 173 -12.30 8.50 -32.16
N ASN A 174 -12.21 9.83 -32.08
CA ASN A 174 -12.43 10.74 -33.21
C ASN A 174 -11.20 10.89 -34.14
N ILE A 175 -10.01 10.43 -33.75
CA ILE A 175 -8.87 10.32 -34.68
C ILE A 175 -9.01 9.09 -35.58
N LEU A 176 -9.61 8.01 -35.05
CA LEU A 176 -9.81 6.75 -35.78
C LEU A 176 -10.95 6.87 -36.80
N GLU A 177 -12.00 7.63 -36.48
CA GLU A 177 -13.04 8.04 -37.43
C GLU A 177 -12.51 9.19 -38.30
N LYS A 178 -11.89 8.88 -39.46
CA LYS A 178 -11.60 9.87 -40.51
C LYS A 178 -12.91 10.49 -41.01
N SER A 179 -13.34 11.60 -40.44
CA SER A 179 -14.32 12.47 -41.08
C SER A 179 -14.04 13.93 -40.75
N GLU A 180 -13.62 14.67 -41.77
CA GLU A 180 -13.59 16.15 -41.77
C GLU A 180 -15.01 16.77 -41.68
N GLU A 181 -16.06 15.94 -41.60
CA GLU A 181 -17.46 16.33 -41.77
C GLU A 181 -18.21 16.71 -40.48
N ILE A 182 -17.60 16.56 -39.29
CA ILE A 182 -18.27 16.92 -38.02
C ILE A 182 -18.02 18.39 -37.60
N LEU A 183 -17.18 19.10 -38.37
CA LEU A 183 -16.64 20.40 -37.97
C LEU A 183 -17.51 21.56 -38.45
N THR A 184 -18.46 21.98 -37.61
CA THR A 184 -18.74 23.37 -37.19
C THR A 184 -20.17 23.48 -36.67
N ASN A 185 -20.40 23.12 -35.41
CA ASN A 185 -21.47 23.79 -34.67
C ASN A 185 -20.79 24.90 -33.88
N SER A 186 -21.12 26.16 -34.19
CA SER A 186 -20.74 27.30 -33.35
C SER A 186 -21.26 27.09 -31.93
N LEU A 187 -20.62 27.73 -30.94
CA LEU A 187 -21.09 27.71 -29.55
C LEU A 187 -22.58 28.12 -29.47
N GLU A 188 -23.01 29.05 -30.32
CA GLU A 188 -24.39 29.52 -30.45
C GLU A 188 -25.36 28.42 -30.89
N LYS A 189 -25.01 27.64 -31.91
CA LYS A 189 -25.83 26.50 -32.37
C LYS A 189 -25.90 25.38 -31.31
N LEU A 190 -24.87 25.24 -30.47
CA LEU A 190 -24.94 24.35 -29.30
C LEU A 190 -25.88 24.90 -28.22
N LYS A 191 -25.89 26.21 -27.97
CA LYS A 191 -26.84 26.85 -27.02
C LYS A 191 -28.29 26.67 -27.45
N GLU A 192 -28.59 26.85 -28.73
CA GLU A 192 -29.94 26.61 -29.27
C GLU A 192 -30.38 25.15 -29.09
N ASN A 193 -29.53 24.20 -29.49
CA ASN A 193 -29.83 22.77 -29.35
C ASN A 193 -29.96 22.33 -27.89
N TYR A 194 -29.23 22.98 -26.97
CA TYR A 194 -29.30 22.69 -25.54
C TYR A 194 -30.66 23.06 -24.95
N ASN A 195 -31.14 24.28 -25.23
CA ASN A 195 -32.44 24.76 -24.76
C ASN A 195 -33.59 23.87 -25.25
N ILE A 196 -33.48 23.38 -26.49
CA ILE A 196 -34.46 22.44 -27.07
C ILE A 196 -34.39 21.07 -26.37
N SER A 197 -33.18 20.52 -26.19
CA SER A 197 -32.98 19.13 -25.71
C SER A 197 -33.16 18.97 -24.20
N PHE A 198 -33.01 20.03 -23.40
CA PHE A 198 -33.00 19.98 -21.93
C PHE A 198 -34.16 20.75 -21.25
N SER A 199 -35.19 21.20 -21.98
CA SER A 199 -36.40 21.84 -21.40
C SER A 199 -37.16 20.92 -20.42
N ASP A 200 -37.60 21.39 -19.24
CA ASP A 200 -37.94 20.51 -18.11
C ASP A 200 -39.36 19.88 -18.06
N ASP A 201 -40.31 20.28 -18.91
CA ASP A 201 -41.73 20.15 -18.53
C ASP A 201 -42.54 19.00 -19.15
N ILE A 202 -41.99 17.78 -19.30
CA ILE A 202 -42.80 16.72 -19.92
C ILE A 202 -42.57 15.31 -19.36
N LYS A 203 -43.67 14.71 -18.87
CA LYS A 203 -43.79 13.30 -18.43
C LYS A 203 -44.46 12.46 -19.51
N LEU A 204 -44.16 11.16 -19.54
CA LEU A 204 -44.87 10.19 -20.39
C LEU A 204 -46.27 9.94 -19.83
N TYR A 205 -47.28 9.96 -20.70
CA TYR A 205 -48.67 9.65 -20.35
C TYR A 205 -49.20 8.50 -21.22
N GLU A 206 -49.97 7.59 -20.62
CA GLU A 206 -50.68 6.55 -21.36
C GLU A 206 -51.90 7.13 -22.09
N VAL A 207 -52.18 6.59 -23.29
CA VAL A 207 -53.36 6.92 -24.09
C VAL A 207 -54.65 6.42 -23.43
N PHE A 208 -55.77 7.08 -23.74
CA PHE A 208 -57.10 6.74 -23.26
C PHE A 208 -57.79 5.70 -24.14
N ASN A 209 -58.65 4.88 -23.55
CA ASN A 209 -59.46 3.92 -24.28
C ASN A 209 -60.69 4.60 -24.90
N VAL A 210 -61.05 4.22 -26.13
CA VAL A 210 -62.30 4.61 -26.77
C VAL A 210 -63.47 3.75 -26.25
N ASN A 211 -64.68 4.28 -26.35
CA ASN A 211 -65.90 3.64 -25.88
C ASN A 211 -66.49 2.67 -26.93
N ASP A 212 -66.90 1.49 -26.51
CA ASP A 212 -67.54 0.49 -27.36
C ASP A 212 -69.03 0.83 -27.59
N THR A 213 -69.48 0.74 -28.84
CA THR A 213 -70.85 1.02 -29.29
C THR A 213 -71.63 -0.20 -29.75
N GLU A 214 -70.99 -1.38 -29.90
CA GLU A 214 -71.58 -2.54 -30.57
C GLU A 214 -72.89 -3.00 -29.94
N LYS A 215 -72.90 -3.19 -28.61
CA LYS A 215 -74.08 -3.65 -27.87
C LYS A 215 -75.20 -2.62 -27.81
N ILE A 216 -74.85 -1.33 -27.77
CA ILE A 216 -75.83 -0.22 -27.80
C ILE A 216 -76.51 -0.20 -29.17
N LEU A 217 -75.75 -0.35 -30.26
CA LEU A 217 -76.27 -0.40 -31.62
C LEU A 217 -77.19 -1.61 -31.84
N GLU A 218 -76.84 -2.78 -31.30
CA GLU A 218 -77.66 -3.99 -31.37
C GLU A 218 -79.03 -3.77 -30.68
N ILE A 219 -79.02 -3.17 -29.49
CA ILE A 219 -80.24 -2.81 -28.76
C ILE A 219 -81.08 -1.79 -29.55
N GLU A 220 -80.46 -0.74 -30.07
CA GLU A 220 -81.16 0.35 -30.77
C GLU A 220 -81.76 -0.09 -32.12
N LYS A 221 -81.20 -1.12 -32.75
CA LYS A 221 -81.75 -1.75 -33.97
C LYS A 221 -82.90 -2.71 -33.70
N THR A 222 -83.14 -3.06 -32.43
CA THR A 222 -84.20 -4.01 -32.08
C THR A 222 -85.57 -3.35 -32.20
N ASN A 223 -86.46 -3.91 -33.03
CA ASN A 223 -87.83 -3.39 -33.23
C ASN A 223 -88.77 -3.59 -32.04
N LEU A 224 -88.31 -4.21 -30.95
CA LEU A 224 -89.13 -4.59 -29.80
C LEU A 224 -89.69 -3.38 -29.03
N ILE A 225 -88.99 -2.24 -29.07
CA ILE A 225 -89.46 -0.98 -28.45
C ILE A 225 -90.64 -0.38 -29.23
N GLU A 226 -90.63 -0.53 -30.57
CA GLU A 226 -91.69 -0.06 -31.47
C GLU A 226 -92.84 -1.07 -31.64
N LYS A 227 -92.61 -2.37 -31.34
CA LYS A 227 -93.62 -3.44 -31.40
C LYS A 227 -94.77 -3.10 -30.45
N VAL A 228 -96.02 -3.18 -30.93
CA VAL A 228 -97.20 -3.13 -30.04
C VAL A 228 -97.30 -4.49 -29.36
N ILE A 229 -97.15 -4.52 -28.04
CA ILE A 229 -97.18 -5.75 -27.25
C ILE A 229 -98.53 -5.80 -26.54
N VAL A 230 -99.41 -6.67 -27.02
CA VAL A 230 -100.75 -6.93 -26.48
C VAL A 230 -100.97 -8.44 -26.41
N GLY A 231 -101.98 -8.86 -25.66
CA GLY A 231 -102.35 -10.27 -25.53
C GLY A 231 -102.94 -10.91 -26.79
N GLY A 232 -103.26 -12.21 -26.69
CA GLY A 232 -103.88 -13.00 -27.76
C GLY A 232 -105.34 -12.62 -28.05
N ASN A 233 -105.77 -12.69 -29.30
CA ASN A 233 -107.11 -12.25 -29.73
C ASN A 233 -108.13 -13.39 -29.92
N ASP A 234 -107.79 -14.58 -29.43
CA ASP A 234 -108.57 -15.80 -29.70
C ASP A 234 -109.85 -15.89 -28.85
N SER A 235 -109.96 -15.10 -27.78
CA SER A 235 -111.13 -15.02 -26.89
C SER A 235 -111.98 -13.77 -27.14
N LEU A 236 -113.29 -13.85 -26.83
CA LEU A 236 -114.22 -12.71 -26.92
C LEU A 236 -113.76 -11.54 -26.03
N ILE A 237 -113.21 -11.83 -24.85
CA ILE A 237 -112.65 -10.79 -23.96
C ILE A 237 -111.40 -10.17 -24.58
N GLY A 238 -110.54 -10.93 -25.25
CA GLY A 238 -109.37 -10.41 -25.95
C GLY A 238 -109.73 -9.47 -27.09
N GLN A 239 -110.73 -9.83 -27.91
CA GLN A 239 -111.27 -8.96 -28.97
C GLN A 239 -111.86 -7.67 -28.39
N PHE A 240 -112.53 -7.76 -27.24
CA PHE A 240 -113.08 -6.60 -26.54
C PHE A 240 -111.98 -5.66 -26.03
N ILE A 241 -110.95 -6.20 -25.35
CA ILE A 241 -109.79 -5.44 -24.86
C ILE A 241 -109.06 -4.73 -26.02
N GLN A 242 -108.91 -5.43 -27.15
CA GLN A 242 -108.27 -4.87 -28.33
C GLN A 242 -109.11 -3.73 -28.96
N SER A 243 -110.43 -3.90 -29.03
CA SER A 243 -111.34 -2.87 -29.56
C SER A 243 -111.30 -1.58 -28.75
N LEU A 244 -111.18 -1.69 -27.42
CA LEU A 244 -111.08 -0.58 -26.49
C LEU A 244 -109.66 -0.02 -26.35
N LYS A 245 -108.65 -0.74 -26.87
CA LYS A 245 -107.22 -0.40 -26.76
C LYS A 245 -106.78 -0.17 -25.30
N ASN A 246 -107.33 -0.95 -24.37
CA ASN A 246 -107.08 -0.82 -22.92
C ASN A 246 -106.25 -1.97 -22.32
N SER A 247 -105.50 -2.70 -23.14
CA SER A 247 -104.66 -3.85 -22.75
C SER A 247 -103.78 -3.57 -21.52
N ASP A 248 -103.08 -2.43 -21.51
CA ASP A 248 -102.19 -2.04 -20.41
C ASP A 248 -102.96 -1.81 -19.09
N TRP A 249 -104.14 -1.20 -19.17
CA TRP A 249 -105.01 -0.97 -18.02
C TRP A 249 -105.57 -2.29 -17.47
N VAL A 250 -105.94 -3.23 -18.35
CA VAL A 250 -106.40 -4.56 -17.92
C VAL A 250 -105.29 -5.33 -17.22
N LYS A 251 -104.05 -5.27 -17.74
CA LYS A 251 -102.89 -5.90 -17.08
C LYS A 251 -102.63 -5.31 -15.69
N GLN A 252 -102.65 -3.98 -15.57
CA GLN A 252 -102.53 -3.31 -14.27
C GLN A 252 -103.70 -3.67 -13.33
N GLY A 253 -104.90 -3.85 -13.89
CA GLY A 253 -106.08 -4.30 -13.17
C GLY A 253 -105.94 -5.70 -12.57
N LEU A 254 -105.27 -6.62 -13.26
CA LEU A 254 -105.01 -7.98 -12.75
C LEU A 254 -104.23 -7.94 -11.42
N ASP A 255 -103.22 -7.07 -11.31
CA ASP A 255 -102.45 -6.94 -10.07
C ASP A 255 -103.35 -6.55 -8.88
N TYR A 256 -104.34 -5.67 -9.09
CA TYR A 256 -105.30 -5.29 -8.04
C TYR A 256 -106.27 -6.41 -7.67
N LEU A 257 -106.59 -7.32 -8.60
CA LEU A 257 -107.48 -8.46 -8.36
C LEU A 257 -106.83 -9.51 -7.44
N ASP A 258 -105.51 -9.70 -7.56
CA ASP A 258 -104.76 -10.57 -6.66
C ASP A 258 -104.80 -10.06 -5.20
N TYR A 259 -104.89 -8.73 -5.00
CA TYR A 259 -105.01 -8.12 -3.67
C TYR A 259 -106.46 -8.00 -3.15
N SER A 260 -107.46 -8.12 -4.02
CA SER A 260 -108.87 -7.90 -3.66
C SER A 260 -109.66 -9.19 -3.41
N ASN A 261 -108.99 -10.34 -3.27
CA ASN A 261 -109.61 -11.67 -3.11
C ASN A 261 -110.69 -11.94 -4.18
N HIS A 262 -110.35 -11.76 -5.46
CA HIS A 262 -111.24 -12.02 -6.61
C HIS A 262 -112.52 -11.15 -6.64
N THR A 263 -112.53 -10.02 -5.92
CA THR A 263 -113.65 -9.06 -5.92
C THR A 263 -113.34 -7.90 -6.86
N CYS A 264 -114.26 -7.58 -7.77
CA CYS A 264 -114.07 -6.49 -8.73
C CYS A 264 -113.99 -5.12 -8.02
N PRO A 265 -112.90 -4.35 -8.18
CA PRO A 265 -112.74 -3.07 -7.49
C PRO A 265 -113.67 -1.95 -7.99
N PHE A 266 -114.40 -2.15 -9.10
CA PHE A 266 -115.31 -1.15 -9.66
C PHE A 266 -116.76 -1.33 -9.21
N CYS A 267 -117.27 -2.57 -9.27
CA CYS A 267 -118.67 -2.88 -8.95
C CYS A 267 -118.84 -3.68 -7.65
N ASN A 268 -117.74 -4.07 -6.99
CA ASN A 268 -117.72 -4.87 -5.76
C ASN A 268 -118.40 -6.26 -5.88
N GLN A 269 -118.54 -6.77 -7.10
CA GLN A 269 -119.05 -8.13 -7.36
C GLN A 269 -117.91 -9.14 -7.45
N SER A 270 -118.15 -10.37 -7.01
CA SER A 270 -117.20 -11.48 -7.18
C SER A 270 -117.02 -11.81 -8.66
N ILE A 271 -115.77 -11.91 -9.11
CA ILE A 271 -115.42 -12.30 -10.47
C ILE A 271 -115.41 -13.83 -10.56
N SER A 272 -115.93 -14.39 -11.65
CA SER A 272 -115.88 -15.84 -11.86
C SER A 272 -114.47 -16.30 -12.23
N GLU A 273 -114.06 -17.47 -11.74
CA GLU A 273 -112.75 -18.08 -12.08
C GLU A 273 -112.54 -18.19 -13.59
N LYS A 274 -113.62 -18.45 -14.34
CA LYS A 274 -113.59 -18.51 -15.81
C LYS A 274 -113.21 -17.15 -16.44
N LEU A 275 -113.81 -16.05 -15.98
CA LEU A 275 -113.52 -14.72 -16.52
C LEU A 275 -112.09 -14.29 -16.16
N GLU A 276 -111.65 -14.57 -14.95
CA GLU A 276 -110.28 -14.30 -14.52
C GLU A 276 -109.26 -15.09 -15.34
N GLN A 277 -109.50 -16.38 -15.58
CA GLN A 277 -108.64 -17.20 -16.41
C GLN A 277 -108.63 -16.71 -17.87
N GLU A 278 -109.78 -16.32 -18.43
CA GLU A 278 -109.85 -15.75 -19.78
C GLU A 278 -109.06 -14.43 -19.92
N ILE A 279 -109.00 -13.61 -18.86
CA ILE A 279 -108.17 -12.39 -18.82
C ILE A 279 -106.68 -12.72 -18.61
N LYS A 280 -106.35 -13.76 -17.83
CA LYS A 280 -104.96 -14.24 -17.66
C LYS A 280 -104.43 -14.85 -18.95
N ASP A 281 -105.21 -15.69 -19.63
CA ASP A 281 -104.86 -16.35 -20.89
C ASP A 281 -104.69 -15.35 -22.05
N TYR A 282 -105.36 -14.21 -21.98
CA TYR A 282 -105.11 -13.10 -22.90
C TYR A 282 -103.63 -12.69 -22.87
N PHE A 283 -102.99 -12.61 -21.69
CA PHE A 283 -101.54 -12.35 -21.58
C PHE A 283 -100.71 -13.62 -21.73
N ASN A 284 -100.63 -14.11 -22.96
CA ASN A 284 -99.95 -15.36 -23.33
C ASN A 284 -98.41 -15.33 -23.16
N GLU A 285 -97.77 -16.48 -23.42
CA GLU A 285 -96.31 -16.62 -23.32
C GLU A 285 -95.53 -15.62 -24.18
N GLU A 286 -96.03 -15.25 -25.37
CA GLU A 286 -95.37 -14.28 -26.25
C GLU A 286 -95.32 -12.89 -25.60
N TYR A 287 -96.43 -12.45 -24.98
CA TYR A 287 -96.50 -11.18 -24.25
C TYR A 287 -95.48 -11.12 -23.11
N GLU A 288 -95.41 -12.16 -22.27
CA GLU A 288 -94.48 -12.21 -21.14
C GLU A 288 -93.01 -12.34 -21.59
N GLN A 289 -92.75 -13.08 -22.68
CA GLN A 289 -91.40 -13.18 -23.27
C GLN A 289 -90.91 -11.85 -23.82
N ASP A 290 -91.76 -11.07 -24.49
CA ASP A 290 -91.40 -9.76 -25.00
C ASP A 290 -91.13 -8.75 -23.86
N LEU A 291 -91.93 -8.79 -22.78
CA LEU A 291 -91.66 -7.99 -21.59
C LEU A 291 -90.34 -8.35 -20.92
N LYS A 292 -90.03 -9.65 -20.82
CA LYS A 292 -88.74 -10.13 -20.29
C LYS A 292 -87.57 -9.60 -21.13
N LYS A 293 -87.66 -9.69 -22.46
CA LYS A 293 -86.65 -9.15 -23.37
C LYS A 293 -86.49 -7.64 -23.23
N ILE A 294 -87.57 -6.86 -23.05
CA ILE A 294 -87.46 -5.41 -22.82
C ILE A 294 -86.77 -5.11 -21.48
N LYS A 295 -87.04 -5.89 -20.42
CA LYS A 295 -86.33 -5.76 -19.13
C LYS A 295 -84.84 -6.04 -19.28
N GLU A 296 -84.48 -7.10 -20.01
CA GLU A 296 -83.08 -7.45 -20.31
C GLU A 296 -82.41 -6.35 -21.15
N ILE A 297 -83.06 -5.85 -22.20
CA ILE A 297 -82.59 -4.73 -23.01
C ILE A 297 -82.29 -3.52 -22.12
N LYS A 298 -83.22 -3.14 -21.24
CA LYS A 298 -83.02 -2.00 -20.35
C LYS A 298 -81.83 -2.20 -19.41
N GLN A 299 -81.66 -3.39 -18.85
CA GLN A 299 -80.51 -3.71 -17.99
C GLN A 299 -79.19 -3.64 -18.76
N VAL A 300 -79.09 -4.27 -19.93
CA VAL A 300 -77.88 -4.26 -20.74
C VAL A 300 -77.57 -2.84 -21.23
N TYR A 301 -78.58 -2.06 -21.62
CA TYR A 301 -78.44 -0.67 -22.03
C TYR A 301 -77.87 0.20 -20.90
N SER A 302 -78.36 0.01 -19.66
CA SER A 302 -77.80 0.67 -18.48
C SER A 302 -76.35 0.29 -18.21
N SER A 303 -76.04 -1.02 -18.20
CA SER A 303 -74.68 -1.50 -17.94
C SER A 303 -73.68 -1.04 -19.01
N CYS A 304 -74.12 -0.88 -20.27
CA CYS A 304 -73.28 -0.33 -21.32
C CYS A 304 -72.99 1.16 -21.07
N PHE A 305 -74.02 1.93 -20.69
CA PHE A 305 -73.85 3.34 -20.38
C PHE A 305 -72.94 3.58 -19.16
N GLU A 306 -73.10 2.82 -18.08
CA GLU A 306 -72.26 2.92 -16.87
C GLU A 306 -70.77 2.70 -17.16
N LYS A 307 -70.45 1.80 -18.11
CA LYS A 307 -69.06 1.61 -18.56
C LYS A 307 -68.50 2.83 -19.27
N ILE A 308 -69.32 3.46 -20.13
CA ILE A 308 -68.96 4.68 -20.84
C ILE A 308 -68.77 5.82 -19.84
N GLU A 309 -69.72 6.01 -18.92
CA GLU A 309 -69.66 6.99 -17.84
C GLU A 309 -68.39 6.84 -16.99
N SER A 310 -68.05 5.61 -16.59
CA SER A 310 -66.83 5.33 -15.82
C SER A 310 -65.56 5.72 -16.59
N ASN A 311 -65.47 5.38 -17.88
CA ASN A 311 -64.34 5.77 -18.72
C ASN A 311 -64.24 7.30 -18.85
N MET A 312 -65.37 7.98 -19.07
CA MET A 312 -65.43 9.43 -19.20
C MET A 312 -65.00 10.15 -17.91
N LEU A 313 -65.48 9.69 -16.76
CA LEU A 313 -65.07 10.23 -15.46
C LEU A 313 -63.57 10.00 -15.19
N PHE A 314 -63.02 8.86 -15.60
CA PHE A 314 -61.57 8.60 -15.51
C PHE A 314 -60.77 9.59 -16.35
N ILE A 315 -61.16 9.81 -17.61
CA ILE A 315 -60.48 10.74 -18.51
C ILE A 315 -60.55 12.17 -17.97
N LEU A 316 -61.73 12.62 -17.53
CA LEU A 316 -61.94 13.97 -17.01
C LEU A 316 -61.22 14.25 -15.68
N ARG A 317 -60.99 13.22 -14.84
CA ARG A 317 -60.21 13.34 -13.60
C ARG A 317 -58.69 13.32 -13.83
N LYS A 318 -58.21 12.74 -14.94
CA LYS A 318 -56.77 12.64 -15.21
C LYS A 318 -56.22 14.02 -15.61
N SER A 319 -55.53 14.68 -14.68
CA SER A 319 -54.92 15.99 -14.91
C SER A 319 -53.68 15.88 -15.81
N ILE A 320 -53.83 16.14 -17.10
CA ILE A 320 -52.73 16.28 -18.08
C ILE A 320 -52.63 17.76 -18.48
N PRO A 321 -51.56 18.49 -18.10
CA PRO A 321 -51.51 19.96 -18.17
C PRO A 321 -51.77 20.58 -19.55
N TYR A 322 -51.46 19.87 -20.63
CA TYR A 322 -51.54 20.36 -22.00
C TYR A 322 -52.81 19.90 -22.75
N LEU A 323 -53.68 19.09 -22.14
CA LEU A 323 -54.92 18.64 -22.77
C LEU A 323 -56.10 19.53 -22.37
N ASN A 324 -56.93 19.91 -23.34
CA ASN A 324 -58.16 20.65 -23.10
C ASN A 324 -59.38 19.72 -23.16
N THR A 325 -59.93 19.37 -21.99
CA THR A 325 -61.06 18.44 -21.86
C THR A 325 -62.43 19.13 -21.85
N LYS A 326 -62.52 20.45 -22.07
CA LYS A 326 -63.79 21.20 -22.02
C LYS A 326 -64.81 20.78 -23.07
N LEU A 327 -64.35 20.45 -24.28
CA LEU A 327 -65.24 19.97 -25.33
C LEU A 327 -65.77 18.57 -24.99
N LEU A 328 -64.88 17.70 -24.49
CA LEU A 328 -65.22 16.34 -24.06
C LEU A 328 -66.27 16.35 -22.93
N SER A 329 -66.12 17.22 -21.93
CA SER A 329 -67.09 17.32 -20.83
C SER A 329 -68.47 17.77 -21.32
N LYS A 330 -68.53 18.72 -22.26
CA LYS A 330 -69.78 19.21 -22.82
C LYS A 330 -70.51 18.14 -23.63
N GLU A 331 -69.80 17.39 -24.48
CA GLU A 331 -70.39 16.30 -25.25
C GLU A 331 -70.86 15.14 -24.36
N PHE A 332 -70.15 14.89 -23.25
CA PHE A 332 -70.57 13.91 -22.26
C PHE A 332 -71.89 14.29 -21.57
N GLU A 333 -72.06 15.55 -21.15
CA GLU A 333 -73.35 16.03 -20.60
C GLU A 333 -74.51 15.88 -21.59
N VAL A 334 -74.25 16.06 -22.89
CA VAL A 334 -75.24 15.86 -23.94
C VAL A 334 -75.61 14.39 -24.10
N LEU A 335 -74.63 13.48 -23.99
CA LEU A 335 -74.84 12.04 -24.00
C LEU A 335 -75.67 11.60 -22.77
N GLU A 336 -75.33 12.06 -21.57
CA GLU A 336 -76.06 11.77 -20.32
C GLU A 336 -77.55 12.15 -20.44
N LYS A 337 -77.84 13.38 -20.89
CA LYS A 337 -79.22 13.84 -21.08
C LYS A 337 -79.99 12.99 -22.08
N GLN A 338 -79.35 12.55 -23.17
CA GLN A 338 -80.00 11.70 -24.16
C GLN A 338 -80.27 10.29 -23.60
N TYR A 339 -79.34 9.74 -22.83
CA TYR A 339 -79.52 8.46 -22.15
C TYR A 339 -80.67 8.52 -21.14
N GLU A 340 -80.79 9.58 -20.35
CA GLU A 340 -81.91 9.78 -19.41
C GLU A 340 -83.27 9.78 -20.12
N VAL A 341 -83.36 10.41 -21.30
CA VAL A 341 -84.58 10.40 -22.12
C VAL A 341 -84.90 8.98 -22.59
N ASN A 342 -83.91 8.24 -23.10
CA ASN A 342 -84.09 6.86 -23.55
C ASN A 342 -84.49 5.94 -22.39
N GLN A 343 -83.89 6.10 -21.21
CA GLN A 343 -84.25 5.36 -20.00
C GLN A 343 -85.69 5.63 -19.56
N LYS A 344 -86.16 6.87 -19.67
CA LYS A 344 -87.58 7.20 -19.42
C LYS A 344 -88.48 6.47 -20.43
N GLN A 345 -88.13 6.47 -21.71
CA GLN A 345 -88.92 5.77 -22.74
C GLN A 345 -88.93 4.24 -22.54
N LEU A 346 -87.81 3.62 -22.15
CA LEU A 346 -87.75 2.19 -21.82
C LEU A 346 -88.59 1.87 -20.57
N LYS A 347 -88.60 2.74 -19.56
CA LYS A 347 -89.47 2.60 -18.38
C LYS A 347 -90.95 2.73 -18.75
N GLU A 348 -91.30 3.71 -19.57
CA GLU A 348 -92.67 3.90 -20.06
C GLU A 348 -93.13 2.74 -20.94
N LYS A 349 -92.23 2.17 -21.76
CA LYS A 349 -92.53 0.97 -22.56
C LYS A 349 -92.85 -0.25 -21.71
N LEU A 350 -92.18 -0.42 -20.57
CA LEU A 350 -92.48 -1.48 -19.61
C LEU A 350 -93.78 -1.27 -18.86
N ARG A 351 -94.19 -0.01 -18.63
CA ARG A 351 -95.47 0.34 -17.97
C ARG A 351 -96.66 0.23 -18.92
N ASN A 352 -96.46 0.61 -20.18
CA ASN A 352 -97.48 0.65 -21.22
C ASN A 352 -97.01 -0.11 -22.48
N PRO A 353 -96.95 -1.46 -22.45
CA PRO A 353 -96.43 -2.28 -23.55
C PRO A 353 -97.20 -2.13 -24.87
N SER A 354 -98.47 -1.75 -24.82
CA SER A 354 -99.28 -1.49 -26.01
C SER A 354 -98.86 -0.24 -26.77
N GLN A 355 -98.12 0.69 -26.15
CA GLN A 355 -97.69 1.94 -26.78
C GLN A 355 -96.49 1.76 -27.71
N LYS A 356 -96.51 2.45 -28.85
CA LYS A 356 -95.37 2.54 -29.76
C LYS A 356 -94.43 3.64 -29.28
N LEU A 357 -93.25 3.26 -28.80
CA LEU A 357 -92.22 4.20 -28.36
C LEU A 357 -90.97 4.04 -29.20
N LYS A 358 -90.16 5.10 -29.31
CA LYS A 358 -88.88 5.11 -30.03
C LYS A 358 -87.82 5.71 -29.15
N ILE A 359 -86.68 5.05 -29.01
CA ILE A 359 -85.48 5.64 -28.40
C ILE A 359 -84.63 6.32 -29.47
N LYS A 360 -83.90 7.38 -29.10
CA LYS A 360 -82.97 8.05 -30.00
C LYS A 360 -81.58 7.46 -29.85
N SER A 361 -80.89 7.19 -30.95
CA SER A 361 -79.59 6.53 -30.89
C SER A 361 -78.54 7.33 -30.10
N LEU A 362 -77.79 6.64 -29.23
CA LEU A 362 -76.61 7.18 -28.55
C LEU A 362 -75.35 7.02 -29.39
N VAL A 363 -75.34 6.11 -30.37
CA VAL A 363 -74.15 5.76 -31.16
C VAL A 363 -73.48 6.99 -31.78
N PRO A 364 -74.18 7.90 -32.48
CA PRO A 364 -73.52 9.09 -33.06
C PRO A 364 -72.87 10.02 -32.02
N LYS A 365 -73.41 10.06 -30.80
CA LYS A 365 -72.84 10.87 -29.70
C LYS A 365 -71.61 10.19 -29.10
N ILE A 366 -71.65 8.87 -28.96
CA ILE A 366 -70.51 8.08 -28.48
C ILE A 366 -69.37 8.12 -29.51
N GLU A 367 -69.68 8.05 -30.80
CA GLU A 367 -68.71 8.20 -31.89
C GLU A 367 -68.06 9.58 -31.87
N ASN A 368 -68.84 10.66 -31.73
CA ASN A 368 -68.29 12.02 -31.58
C ASN A 368 -67.36 12.14 -30.35
N ILE A 369 -67.75 11.55 -29.22
CA ILE A 369 -66.90 11.47 -28.03
C ILE A 369 -65.62 10.69 -28.31
N ASN A 370 -65.69 9.58 -29.04
CA ASN A 370 -64.53 8.77 -29.41
C ASN A 370 -63.57 9.50 -30.35
N GLU A 371 -64.09 10.33 -31.27
CA GLU A 371 -63.26 11.22 -32.11
C GLU A 371 -62.49 12.23 -31.26
N ILE A 372 -63.16 12.84 -30.27
CA ILE A 372 -62.50 13.77 -29.33
C ILE A 372 -61.44 13.03 -28.50
N ILE A 373 -61.74 11.83 -27.98
CA ILE A 373 -60.76 10.99 -27.26
C ILE A 373 -59.57 10.66 -28.15
N SER A 374 -59.80 10.34 -29.42
CA SER A 374 -58.75 10.03 -30.39
C SER A 374 -57.84 11.25 -30.64
N SER A 375 -58.41 12.45 -30.79
CA SER A 375 -57.63 13.69 -30.92
C SER A 375 -56.81 14.01 -29.66
N LEU A 376 -57.34 13.75 -28.47
CA LEU A 376 -56.58 13.85 -27.22
C LEU A 376 -55.42 12.84 -27.19
N ASN A 377 -55.64 11.62 -27.67
CA ASN A 377 -54.60 10.59 -27.77
C ASN A 377 -53.50 10.97 -28.77
N GLU A 378 -53.83 11.56 -29.92
CA GLU A 378 -52.84 12.09 -30.87
C GLU A 378 -51.93 13.13 -30.22
N SER A 379 -52.50 14.00 -29.38
CA SER A 379 -51.75 15.01 -28.61
C SER A 379 -50.82 14.34 -27.58
N ILE A 380 -51.29 13.27 -26.91
CA ILE A 380 -50.47 12.46 -25.98
C ILE A 380 -49.33 11.77 -26.73
N GLU A 381 -49.60 11.14 -27.87
CA GLU A 381 -48.59 10.43 -28.65
C GLU A 381 -47.54 11.37 -29.24
N THR A 382 -47.95 12.53 -29.74
CA THR A 382 -47.04 13.58 -30.21
C THR A 382 -46.07 13.98 -29.10
N ASN A 383 -46.60 14.24 -27.91
CA ASN A 383 -45.83 14.58 -26.73
C ASN A 383 -44.88 13.45 -26.29
N ASN A 384 -45.36 12.20 -26.25
CA ASN A 384 -44.54 11.03 -25.91
C ASN A 384 -43.42 10.78 -26.92
N ASN A 385 -43.68 11.01 -28.22
CA ASN A 385 -42.67 10.89 -29.27
C ASN A 385 -41.60 11.98 -29.16
N ILE A 386 -41.98 13.21 -28.79
CA ILE A 386 -41.02 14.28 -28.47
C ILE A 386 -40.12 13.84 -27.30
N ILE A 387 -40.67 13.26 -26.22
CA ILE A 387 -39.88 12.76 -25.09
C ILE A 387 -38.96 11.59 -25.49
N ARG A 388 -39.47 10.60 -26.24
CA ARG A 388 -38.66 9.46 -26.69
C ARG A 388 -37.47 9.90 -27.56
N ASN A 389 -37.68 10.92 -28.39
CA ASN A 389 -36.60 11.52 -29.19
C ASN A 389 -35.67 12.42 -28.37
N LYS A 390 -36.15 13.00 -27.28
CA LYS A 390 -35.37 13.88 -26.39
C LYS A 390 -34.16 13.16 -25.77
N GLU A 391 -34.29 11.92 -25.30
CA GLU A 391 -33.14 11.17 -24.77
C GLU A 391 -32.07 10.93 -25.84
N ARG A 392 -32.50 10.57 -27.05
CA ARG A 392 -31.61 10.41 -28.21
C ARG A 392 -30.93 11.73 -28.58
N GLU A 393 -31.67 12.83 -28.64
CA GLU A 393 -31.12 14.16 -28.96
C GLU A 393 -30.24 14.71 -27.83
N GLN A 394 -30.53 14.43 -26.55
CA GLN A 394 -29.64 14.74 -25.42
C GLN A 394 -28.32 13.97 -25.50
N ASN A 395 -28.36 12.68 -25.85
CA ASN A 395 -27.15 11.87 -26.01
C ASN A 395 -26.33 12.32 -27.23
N LYS A 396 -27.00 12.65 -28.34
CA LYS A 396 -26.38 13.23 -29.53
C LYS A 396 -25.76 14.60 -29.23
N PHE A 397 -26.45 15.46 -28.48
CA PHE A 397 -25.95 16.74 -28.00
C PHE A 397 -24.70 16.55 -27.13
N LYS A 398 -24.74 15.66 -26.12
CA LYS A 398 -23.59 15.35 -25.27
C LYS A 398 -22.40 14.90 -26.11
N LYS A 399 -22.60 14.00 -27.09
CA LYS A 399 -21.54 13.57 -28.02
C LYS A 399 -20.93 14.77 -28.77
N ASN A 400 -21.77 15.61 -29.37
CA ASN A 400 -21.33 16.79 -30.13
C ASN A 400 -20.60 17.83 -29.25
N LEU A 401 -21.07 18.03 -28.02
CA LEU A 401 -20.43 18.93 -27.05
C LEU A 401 -19.03 18.45 -26.66
N TRP A 402 -18.85 17.14 -26.44
CA TRP A 402 -17.53 16.57 -26.17
C TRP A 402 -16.58 16.70 -27.37
N ILE A 403 -17.08 16.48 -28.59
CA ILE A 403 -16.29 16.68 -29.81
C ILE A 403 -15.86 18.14 -29.95
N TYR A 404 -16.75 19.10 -29.66
CA TYR A 404 -16.44 20.52 -29.66
C TYR A 404 -15.32 20.88 -28.66
N ILE A 405 -15.44 20.40 -27.41
CA ILE A 405 -14.41 20.61 -26.37
C ILE A 405 -13.05 20.06 -26.81
N VAL A 406 -13.03 18.82 -27.32
CA VAL A 406 -11.80 18.16 -27.77
C VAL A 406 -11.19 18.89 -28.97
N ASN A 407 -12.01 19.40 -29.90
CA ASN A 407 -11.53 20.15 -31.05
C ASN A 407 -10.85 21.47 -30.64
N ASN A 408 -11.43 22.20 -29.69
CA ASN A 408 -10.82 23.42 -29.14
C ASN A 408 -9.45 23.16 -28.50
N MET A 409 -9.28 21.98 -27.91
CA MET A 409 -8.03 21.56 -27.25
C MET A 409 -7.22 20.58 -28.10
N LYS A 410 -7.49 20.47 -29.41
CA LYS A 410 -6.97 19.39 -30.26
C LYS A 410 -5.46 19.37 -30.32
N GLN A 411 -4.84 20.54 -30.44
CA GLN A 411 -3.38 20.64 -30.50
C GLN A 411 -2.73 20.23 -29.16
N ASP A 412 -3.22 20.78 -28.04
CA ASP A 412 -2.72 20.43 -26.70
C ASP A 412 -2.90 18.93 -26.39
N LEU A 413 -4.05 18.36 -26.73
CA LEU A 413 -4.33 16.93 -26.56
C LEU A 413 -3.44 16.06 -27.47
N LYS A 414 -3.22 16.47 -28.72
CA LYS A 414 -2.32 15.78 -29.65
C LYS A 414 -0.89 15.74 -29.13
N GLU A 415 -0.37 16.89 -28.69
CA GLU A 415 0.98 16.99 -28.14
C GLU A 415 1.13 16.15 -26.86
N TYR A 416 0.15 16.20 -25.97
CA TYR A 416 0.13 15.41 -24.75
C TYR A 416 0.06 13.90 -25.02
N VAL A 417 -0.88 13.44 -25.85
CA VAL A 417 -1.05 12.01 -26.16
C VAL A 417 0.20 11.46 -26.87
N ASN A 418 0.77 12.20 -27.82
CA ASN A 418 2.01 11.78 -28.49
C ASN A 418 3.19 11.69 -27.51
N PHE A 419 3.34 12.69 -26.63
CA PHE A 419 4.37 12.69 -25.59
C PHE A 419 4.21 11.47 -24.66
N LYS A 420 3.00 11.27 -24.13
CA LYS A 420 2.66 10.19 -23.20
C LYS A 420 2.92 8.82 -23.83
N ASN A 421 2.44 8.62 -25.05
CA ASN A 421 2.62 7.36 -25.79
C ASN A 421 4.10 7.11 -26.13
N GLY A 422 4.86 8.15 -26.50
CA GLY A 422 6.30 8.05 -26.73
C GLY A 422 7.05 7.62 -25.46
N LYS A 423 6.77 8.24 -24.32
CA LYS A 423 7.37 7.89 -23.03
C LYS A 423 6.97 6.51 -22.55
N PHE A 424 5.71 6.10 -22.71
CA PHE A 424 5.29 4.71 -22.39
C PHE A 424 6.01 3.67 -23.25
N LYS A 425 6.18 3.90 -24.55
CA LYS A 425 6.97 3.02 -25.42
C LYS A 425 8.42 2.91 -24.95
N ALA A 426 9.03 4.04 -24.56
CA ALA A 426 10.39 4.06 -24.00
C ALA A 426 10.47 3.28 -22.68
N ILE A 427 9.54 3.48 -21.75
CA ILE A 427 9.44 2.74 -20.47
C ILE A 427 9.30 1.24 -20.75
N ALA A 428 8.41 0.83 -21.66
CA ALA A 428 8.21 -0.57 -22.01
C ALA A 428 9.50 -1.22 -22.55
N ASN A 429 10.24 -0.52 -23.42
CA ASN A 429 11.53 -1.00 -23.93
C ASN A 429 12.57 -1.16 -22.81
N ILE A 430 12.69 -0.15 -21.93
CA ILE A 430 13.64 -0.21 -20.80
C ILE A 430 13.26 -1.34 -19.83
N ARG A 431 11.97 -1.55 -19.53
CA ARG A 431 11.50 -2.67 -18.70
C ARG A 431 11.86 -4.02 -19.31
N ARG A 432 11.75 -4.17 -20.63
CA ARG A 432 12.21 -5.38 -21.35
C ARG A 432 13.71 -5.59 -21.21
N GLN A 433 14.52 -4.53 -21.32
CA GLN A 433 15.98 -4.62 -21.11
C GLN A 433 16.33 -5.03 -19.67
N ILE A 434 15.65 -4.45 -18.67
CA ILE A 434 15.82 -4.84 -17.25
C ILE A 434 15.49 -6.32 -17.06
N SER A 435 14.39 -6.81 -17.65
CA SER A 435 14.02 -8.22 -17.59
C SER A 435 15.11 -9.12 -18.20
N GLY A 436 15.69 -8.71 -19.34
CA GLY A 436 16.83 -9.39 -19.96
C GLY A 436 18.04 -9.49 -19.03
N LEU A 437 18.47 -8.38 -18.44
CA LEU A 437 19.60 -8.33 -17.49
C LEU A 437 19.33 -9.17 -16.23
N LYS A 438 18.10 -9.15 -15.69
CA LYS A 438 17.71 -9.99 -14.54
C LYS A 438 17.77 -11.47 -14.87
N ASN A 439 17.33 -11.87 -16.06
CA ASN A 439 17.43 -13.25 -16.52
C ASN A 439 18.88 -13.69 -16.73
N GLU A 440 19.74 -12.81 -17.26
CA GLU A 440 21.17 -13.06 -17.38
C GLU A 440 21.82 -13.26 -16.00
N ASN A 441 21.56 -12.38 -15.03
CA ASN A 441 22.05 -12.54 -13.67
C ASN A 441 21.58 -13.85 -13.02
N LYS A 442 20.35 -14.29 -13.31
CA LYS A 442 19.85 -15.58 -12.83
C LYS A 442 20.64 -16.76 -13.42
N LYS A 443 20.99 -16.71 -14.71
CA LYS A 443 21.83 -17.74 -15.34
C LYS A 443 23.25 -17.75 -14.77
N THR A 444 23.88 -16.58 -14.67
CA THR A 444 25.24 -16.45 -14.13
C THR A 444 25.33 -16.87 -12.66
N ASN A 445 24.31 -16.58 -11.83
CA ASN A 445 24.27 -17.09 -10.46
C ASN A 445 24.15 -18.62 -10.40
N LYS A 446 23.45 -19.24 -11.36
CA LYS A 446 23.36 -20.71 -11.44
C LYS A 446 24.72 -21.32 -11.82
N GLU A 447 25.40 -20.74 -12.80
CA GLU A 447 26.77 -21.13 -13.20
C GLU A 447 27.75 -21.02 -12.02
N ILE A 448 27.68 -19.93 -11.24
CA ILE A 448 28.47 -19.77 -10.01
C ILE A 448 28.21 -20.91 -9.03
N GLY A 449 26.95 -21.26 -8.77
CA GLY A 449 26.60 -22.34 -7.85
C GLY A 449 27.07 -23.73 -8.31
N GLU A 450 27.01 -23.99 -9.63
CA GLU A 450 27.51 -25.23 -10.23
C GLU A 450 29.04 -25.34 -10.10
N ILE A 451 29.77 -24.24 -10.36
CA ILE A 451 31.23 -24.18 -10.18
C ILE A 451 31.60 -24.36 -8.71
N GLU A 452 30.94 -23.66 -7.79
CA GLU A 452 31.18 -23.76 -6.34
C GLU A 452 30.97 -25.22 -5.87
N THR A 453 29.87 -25.88 -6.22
CA THR A 453 29.61 -27.26 -5.75
C THR A 453 30.70 -28.26 -6.16
N ASN A 454 31.29 -28.09 -7.35
CA ASN A 454 32.27 -29.04 -7.89
C ASN A 454 33.66 -28.96 -7.24
N ILE A 455 34.00 -27.83 -6.59
CA ILE A 455 35.37 -27.56 -6.12
C ILE A 455 35.50 -27.47 -4.61
N THR A 456 34.43 -27.76 -3.88
CA THR A 456 34.34 -27.47 -2.45
C THR A 456 34.41 -28.71 -1.61
N SER A 457 35.30 -28.68 -0.63
CA SER A 457 35.47 -29.73 0.36
C SER A 457 35.60 -29.09 1.75
N VAL A 458 35.29 -29.89 2.76
CA VAL A 458 35.50 -29.54 4.16
C VAL A 458 36.91 -29.91 4.65
N GLU A 459 37.63 -30.76 3.91
CA GLU A 459 38.98 -31.25 4.22
C GLU A 459 40.04 -30.13 4.25
N PRO A 460 40.07 -29.15 3.32
CA PRO A 460 41.07 -28.08 3.36
C PRO A 460 40.99 -27.27 4.64
N THR A 461 39.78 -26.97 5.13
CA THR A 461 39.57 -26.29 6.42
C THR A 461 40.14 -27.10 7.58
N VAL A 462 39.88 -28.41 7.63
CA VAL A 462 40.39 -29.30 8.68
C VAL A 462 41.91 -29.31 8.68
N LYS A 463 42.53 -29.47 7.50
CA LYS A 463 43.99 -29.45 7.34
C LYS A 463 44.56 -28.12 7.83
N ASN A 464 44.01 -26.99 7.37
CA ASN A 464 44.53 -25.67 7.69
C ASN A 464 44.36 -25.28 9.16
N ILE A 465 43.23 -25.66 9.80
CA ILE A 465 43.04 -25.49 11.25
C ILE A 465 44.08 -26.30 12.01
N ASN A 466 44.25 -27.59 11.68
CA ASN A 466 45.20 -28.46 12.36
C ASN A 466 46.66 -28.03 12.15
N GLU A 467 47.02 -27.48 11.00
CA GLU A 467 48.35 -26.90 10.77
C GLU A 467 48.62 -25.70 11.69
N ILE A 468 47.64 -24.82 11.89
CA ILE A 468 47.76 -23.70 12.82
C ILE A 468 47.90 -24.22 14.25
N LEU A 469 47.03 -25.15 14.67
CA LEU A 469 47.09 -25.76 16.02
C LEU A 469 48.49 -26.36 16.28
N ASN A 470 49.03 -27.15 15.35
CA ASN A 470 50.35 -27.76 15.47
C ASN A 470 51.50 -26.74 15.51
N LYS A 471 51.47 -25.70 14.67
CA LYS A 471 52.52 -24.67 14.61
C LYS A 471 52.61 -23.82 15.88
N PHE A 472 51.51 -23.71 16.62
CA PHE A 472 51.42 -22.94 17.86
C PHE A 472 51.33 -23.82 19.11
N ASP A 473 51.76 -25.09 19.00
CA ASP A 473 51.89 -26.07 20.09
C ASP A 473 50.57 -26.47 20.80
N PHE A 474 49.43 -26.28 20.14
CA PHE A 474 48.13 -26.82 20.58
C PHE A 474 47.99 -28.29 20.15
N LYS A 475 48.76 -29.18 20.77
CA LYS A 475 48.78 -30.63 20.43
C LYS A 475 47.72 -31.47 21.15
N GLY A 476 47.11 -30.92 22.21
CA GLY A 476 46.15 -31.64 23.04
C GLY A 476 44.84 -32.03 22.36
N PHE A 477 44.54 -31.49 21.17
CA PHE A 477 43.34 -31.81 20.39
C PHE A 477 43.54 -31.51 18.91
N LYS A 478 42.69 -32.07 18.05
CA LYS A 478 42.62 -31.79 16.61
C LYS A 478 41.19 -31.76 16.10
N LEU A 479 40.97 -31.08 14.99
CA LEU A 479 39.72 -31.13 14.24
C LEU A 479 39.75 -32.33 13.28
N GLN A 480 38.66 -33.09 13.18
CA GLN A 480 38.54 -34.23 12.26
C GLN A 480 37.17 -34.20 11.57
N GLU A 481 37.07 -34.66 10.33
CA GLU A 481 35.76 -34.86 9.70
C GLU A 481 35.00 -36.01 10.37
N ASN A 482 33.72 -35.80 10.62
CA ASN A 482 32.85 -36.81 11.20
C ASN A 482 32.55 -37.90 10.17
N SER A 483 33.07 -39.11 10.39
CA SER A 483 32.81 -40.26 9.52
C SER A 483 31.32 -40.68 9.51
N ASN A 484 30.60 -40.42 10.59
CA ASN A 484 29.18 -40.78 10.73
C ASN A 484 28.23 -39.72 10.13
N ALA A 485 28.72 -38.51 9.89
CA ALA A 485 27.96 -37.42 9.29
C ALA A 485 28.87 -36.56 8.39
N LYS A 486 29.01 -36.97 7.11
CA LYS A 486 29.83 -36.27 6.11
C LYS A 486 29.53 -34.77 6.07
N GLY A 487 30.57 -33.95 5.94
CA GLY A 487 30.43 -32.49 5.96
C GLY A 487 30.22 -31.88 7.36
N THR A 488 30.50 -32.62 8.44
CA THR A 488 30.56 -32.11 9.82
C THR A 488 31.91 -32.45 10.45
N TYR A 489 32.27 -31.80 11.56
CA TYR A 489 33.54 -31.97 12.25
C TYR A 489 33.36 -32.46 13.69
N LEU A 490 34.37 -33.17 14.18
CA LEU A 490 34.55 -33.54 15.58
C LEU A 490 35.85 -32.92 16.11
N ILE A 491 35.83 -32.48 17.37
CA ILE A 491 37.06 -32.12 18.08
C ILE A 491 37.47 -33.34 18.90
N VAL A 492 38.61 -33.91 18.57
CA VAL A 492 39.10 -35.17 19.16
C VAL A 492 40.45 -34.98 19.83
N ARG A 493 40.68 -35.75 20.90
CA ARG A 493 41.99 -35.90 21.55
C ARG A 493 42.90 -36.82 20.71
N GLU A 494 44.17 -36.95 21.10
CA GLU A 494 45.12 -37.84 20.43
C GLU A 494 44.68 -39.31 20.45
N ASP A 495 44.01 -39.74 21.52
CA ASP A 495 43.43 -41.08 21.69
C ASP A 495 42.12 -41.29 20.93
N GLY A 496 41.60 -40.26 20.25
CA GLY A 496 40.34 -40.30 19.50
C GLY A 496 39.09 -40.02 20.34
N SER A 497 39.22 -39.76 21.65
CA SER A 497 38.09 -39.38 22.50
C SER A 497 37.60 -37.95 22.23
N ASN A 498 36.37 -37.63 22.63
CA ASN A 498 35.78 -36.31 22.43
C ASN A 498 36.43 -35.26 23.36
N ALA A 499 36.96 -34.18 22.80
CA ALA A 499 37.64 -33.15 23.58
C ALA A 499 36.70 -32.09 24.20
N ASN A 500 35.42 -32.04 23.78
CA ASN A 500 34.49 -30.93 24.10
C ASN A 500 34.36 -30.62 25.60
N GLU A 501 34.39 -31.63 26.47
CA GLU A 501 34.19 -31.46 27.91
C GLU A 501 35.50 -31.26 28.70
N THR A 502 36.65 -31.47 28.07
CA THR A 502 37.96 -31.50 28.74
C THR A 502 38.89 -30.37 28.30
N MET A 503 38.48 -29.54 27.34
CA MET A 503 39.28 -28.40 26.86
C MET A 503 39.39 -27.30 27.93
N SER A 504 40.57 -26.68 28.01
CA SER A 504 40.75 -25.44 28.75
C SER A 504 40.01 -24.27 28.06
N GLU A 505 39.74 -23.21 28.81
CA GLU A 505 39.10 -22.01 28.25
C GLU A 505 39.91 -21.40 27.10
N GLY A 506 41.25 -21.44 27.20
CA GLY A 506 42.15 -20.97 26.15
C GLY A 506 42.04 -21.77 24.85
N GLU A 507 42.08 -23.10 24.95
CA GLU A 507 41.91 -24.01 23.80
C GLU A 507 40.54 -23.82 23.15
N TYR A 508 39.48 -23.74 23.96
CA TYR A 508 38.12 -23.55 23.49
C TYR A 508 37.93 -22.21 22.76
N ASN A 509 38.43 -21.11 23.32
CA ASN A 509 38.34 -19.81 22.68
C ASN A 509 39.15 -19.76 21.38
N PHE A 510 40.33 -20.42 21.34
CA PHE A 510 41.15 -20.42 20.15
C PHE A 510 40.52 -21.24 19.01
N ILE A 511 40.03 -22.45 19.27
CA ILE A 511 39.40 -23.27 18.22
C ILE A 511 38.11 -22.65 17.68
N THR A 512 37.31 -22.02 18.54
CA THR A 512 36.09 -21.33 18.12
C THR A 512 36.41 -20.11 17.25
N PHE A 513 37.48 -19.39 17.54
CA PHE A 513 37.95 -18.29 16.70
C PHE A 513 38.51 -18.78 15.36
N LEU A 514 39.32 -19.86 15.34
CA LEU A 514 39.81 -20.45 14.09
C LEU A 514 38.66 -20.93 13.20
N TYR A 515 37.66 -21.58 13.80
CA TYR A 515 36.44 -21.96 13.11
C TYR A 515 35.73 -20.76 12.48
N PHE A 516 35.54 -19.67 13.25
CA PHE A 516 34.96 -18.44 12.70
C PHE A 516 35.81 -17.83 11.59
N TYR A 517 37.13 -17.78 11.75
CA TYR A 517 38.06 -17.26 10.75
C TYR A 517 37.91 -17.99 9.42
N TYR A 518 37.92 -19.33 9.43
CA TYR A 518 37.70 -20.10 8.20
C TYR A 518 36.27 -20.02 7.68
N LEU A 519 35.27 -19.82 8.54
CA LEU A 519 33.89 -19.54 8.10
C LEU A 519 33.79 -18.21 7.34
N VAL A 520 34.61 -17.21 7.67
CA VAL A 520 34.69 -15.96 6.88
C VAL A 520 35.17 -16.24 5.45
N TYR A 521 36.09 -17.19 5.26
CA TYR A 521 36.56 -17.61 3.95
C TYR A 521 35.69 -18.68 3.27
N GLY A 522 34.81 -19.33 4.04
CA GLY A 522 33.97 -20.44 3.61
C GLY A 522 32.47 -20.17 3.76
N SER A 523 31.72 -21.28 3.87
CA SER A 523 30.27 -21.33 4.04
C SER A 523 29.90 -22.68 4.66
N HIS A 524 28.75 -22.76 5.35
CA HIS A 524 28.18 -24.04 5.77
C HIS A 524 27.50 -24.80 4.64
N GLU A 525 27.25 -24.13 3.52
CA GLU A 525 26.72 -24.70 2.30
C GLU A 525 27.84 -24.81 1.27
N SER A 526 27.81 -25.85 0.44
CA SER A 526 28.72 -25.99 -0.72
C SER A 526 28.50 -24.91 -1.78
N THR A 527 27.45 -24.11 -1.63
CA THR A 527 27.14 -22.93 -2.45
C THR A 527 27.26 -21.67 -1.60
N SER A 528 27.48 -20.51 -2.25
CA SER A 528 27.60 -19.19 -1.61
C SER A 528 28.91 -18.87 -0.88
N LEU A 529 30.00 -19.57 -1.19
CA LEU A 529 31.31 -19.40 -0.54
C LEU A 529 31.91 -18.03 -0.75
N THR A 530 31.77 -17.55 -1.98
CA THR A 530 32.34 -16.26 -2.37
C THR A 530 31.38 -15.10 -2.09
N SER A 531 30.21 -15.34 -1.45
CA SER A 531 29.21 -14.31 -1.16
C SER A 531 29.80 -13.10 -0.41
N ASN A 532 29.24 -11.92 -0.68
CA ASN A 532 29.65 -10.70 0.00
C ASN A 532 29.35 -10.82 1.50
N LYS A 533 30.29 -10.42 2.36
CA LYS A 533 30.23 -10.59 3.81
C LYS A 533 30.47 -9.27 4.53
N ILE A 534 29.76 -9.09 5.64
CA ILE A 534 30.03 -8.07 6.66
C ILE A 534 30.47 -8.83 7.91
N VAL A 535 31.69 -8.56 8.37
CA VAL A 535 32.33 -9.32 9.45
C VAL A 535 32.34 -8.48 10.72
N ILE A 536 31.89 -9.06 11.83
CA ILE A 536 31.89 -8.42 13.14
C ILE A 536 32.64 -9.35 14.09
N ILE A 537 33.65 -8.82 14.77
CA ILE A 537 34.49 -9.55 15.71
C ILE A 537 34.38 -8.81 17.04
N ASP A 538 33.79 -9.47 18.05
CA ASP A 538 33.55 -8.91 19.38
C ASP A 538 34.39 -9.63 20.42
N ASP A 539 35.40 -8.93 20.96
CA ASP A 539 36.33 -9.42 21.98
C ASP A 539 36.88 -10.83 21.67
N PRO A 540 37.67 -11.01 20.59
CA PRO A 540 38.14 -12.32 20.16
C PRO A 540 39.17 -12.98 21.10
N ILE A 541 39.56 -12.29 22.17
CA ILE A 541 40.55 -12.73 23.15
C ILE A 541 39.97 -12.41 24.53
N SER A 542 39.77 -13.42 25.38
CA SER A 542 39.20 -13.25 26.73
C SER A 542 40.25 -12.88 27.78
N SER A 543 41.43 -13.52 27.81
CA SER A 543 42.49 -13.16 28.77
C SER A 543 43.83 -13.89 28.57
N LEU A 544 44.91 -13.11 28.55
CA LEU A 544 46.30 -13.35 28.99
C LEU A 544 47.23 -14.35 28.29
N ASP A 545 46.79 -15.25 27.40
CA ASP A 545 47.78 -16.01 26.61
C ASP A 545 48.41 -15.11 25.54
N SER A 546 49.68 -14.74 25.75
CA SER A 546 50.45 -13.90 24.83
C SER A 546 50.56 -14.53 23.44
N ASN A 547 50.66 -15.86 23.34
CA ASN A 547 50.80 -16.54 22.05
C ASN A 547 49.50 -16.47 21.25
N VAL A 548 48.36 -16.76 21.88
CA VAL A 548 47.03 -16.64 21.24
C VAL A 548 46.78 -15.20 20.77
N LEU A 549 47.18 -14.21 21.56
CA LEU A 549 47.01 -12.80 21.20
C LEU A 549 47.69 -12.45 19.87
N PHE A 550 48.94 -12.87 19.67
CA PHE A 550 49.67 -12.59 18.42
C PHE A 550 49.05 -13.27 17.20
N ILE A 551 48.63 -14.53 17.36
CA ILE A 551 48.03 -15.31 16.27
C ILE A 551 46.70 -14.69 15.86
N VAL A 552 45.80 -14.48 16.82
CA VAL A 552 44.47 -13.88 16.59
C VAL A 552 44.62 -12.48 15.98
N SER A 553 45.54 -11.66 16.48
CA SER A 553 45.84 -10.35 15.89
C SER A 553 46.24 -10.45 14.42
N THR A 554 47.10 -11.42 14.07
CA THR A 554 47.56 -11.64 12.70
C THR A 554 46.42 -12.09 11.78
N LEU A 555 45.60 -13.04 12.24
CA LEU A 555 44.43 -13.51 11.50
C LEU A 555 43.42 -12.38 11.26
N VAL A 556 43.15 -11.56 12.28
CA VAL A 556 42.26 -10.39 12.12
C VAL A 556 42.86 -9.36 11.16
N LYS A 557 44.18 -9.11 11.20
CA LYS A 557 44.86 -8.25 10.21
C LYS A 557 44.66 -8.75 8.78
N ASN A 558 44.69 -10.06 8.54
CA ASN A 558 44.42 -10.62 7.22
C ASN A 558 43.00 -10.29 6.74
N LEU A 559 41.99 -10.46 7.62
CA LEU A 559 40.60 -10.09 7.33
C LEU A 559 40.45 -8.58 7.03
N ILE A 560 41.17 -7.72 7.77
CA ILE A 560 41.19 -6.27 7.55
C ILE A 560 41.82 -5.94 6.19
N ASN A 561 42.93 -6.58 5.84
CA ASN A 561 43.62 -6.37 4.55
C ASN A 561 42.76 -6.84 3.37
N ASP A 562 42.09 -7.97 3.50
CA ASP A 562 41.15 -8.45 2.49
C ASP A 562 39.98 -7.49 2.33
N CYS A 563 39.44 -6.97 3.45
CA CYS A 563 38.43 -5.92 3.40
C CYS A 563 38.96 -4.70 2.64
N ARG A 564 40.10 -4.13 3.06
CA ARG A 564 40.76 -2.97 2.42
C ARG A 564 40.92 -3.14 0.91
N ASN A 565 41.33 -4.32 0.47
CA ASN A 565 41.58 -4.63 -0.93
C ASN A 565 40.35 -5.18 -1.70
N ASN A 566 39.17 -5.26 -1.07
CA ASN A 566 37.95 -5.86 -1.63
C ASN A 566 38.15 -7.32 -2.10
N LYS A 567 38.95 -8.10 -1.37
CA LYS A 567 39.19 -9.52 -1.63
C LYS A 567 38.27 -10.41 -0.79
N ASN A 568 38.09 -11.65 -1.23
CA ASN A 568 37.39 -12.71 -0.47
C ASN A 568 35.95 -12.35 -0.04
N GLY A 569 35.30 -11.43 -0.76
CA GLY A 569 33.93 -10.99 -0.49
C GLY A 569 33.77 -10.11 0.76
N ILE A 570 34.83 -9.75 1.48
CA ILE A 570 34.72 -8.99 2.73
C ILE A 570 34.48 -7.50 2.44
N GLN A 571 33.24 -7.04 2.53
CA GLN A 571 32.88 -5.67 2.18
C GLN A 571 33.04 -4.68 3.32
N GLN A 572 32.94 -5.14 4.57
CA GLN A 572 32.99 -4.30 5.75
C GLN A 572 33.37 -5.13 6.98
N ILE A 573 34.19 -4.56 7.87
CA ILE A 573 34.62 -5.21 9.10
C ILE A 573 34.43 -4.32 10.34
N PHE A 574 34.01 -4.92 11.45
CA PHE A 574 33.91 -4.29 12.76
C PHE A 574 34.73 -5.09 13.76
N ASN A 575 35.71 -4.45 14.38
CA ASN A 575 36.53 -5.04 15.43
C ASN A 575 36.21 -4.31 16.74
N LEU A 576 35.51 -4.99 17.65
CA LEU A 576 35.16 -4.48 18.96
C LEU A 576 36.09 -5.13 19.98
N THR A 577 36.77 -4.34 20.81
CA THR A 577 37.67 -4.90 21.82
C THR A 577 37.79 -4.05 23.09
N HIS A 578 38.10 -4.69 24.21
CA HIS A 578 38.62 -4.04 25.42
C HIS A 578 40.15 -4.19 25.60
N ASN A 579 40.79 -5.05 24.82
CA ASN A 579 42.21 -5.36 24.93
C ASN A 579 43.05 -4.32 24.16
N ILE A 580 43.85 -3.54 24.90
CA ILE A 580 44.68 -2.46 24.35
C ILE A 580 45.76 -3.01 23.40
N TYR A 581 46.38 -4.15 23.73
CA TYR A 581 47.43 -4.75 22.90
C TYR A 581 46.85 -5.25 21.57
N PHE A 582 45.75 -6.00 21.61
CA PHE A 582 45.05 -6.45 20.39
C PHE A 582 44.61 -5.26 19.53
N HIS A 583 44.02 -4.22 20.13
CA HIS A 583 43.62 -3.01 19.41
C HIS A 583 44.80 -2.31 18.74
N LYS A 584 45.91 -2.13 19.47
CA LYS A 584 47.13 -1.52 18.92
C LYS A 584 47.70 -2.36 17.79
N GLU A 585 47.72 -3.68 17.94
CA GLU A 585 48.18 -4.57 16.89
C GLU A 585 47.34 -4.42 15.63
N ILE A 586 46.02 -4.65 15.68
CA ILE A 586 45.17 -4.62 14.46
C ILE A 586 45.06 -3.23 13.81
N THR A 587 45.39 -2.17 14.54
CA THR A 587 45.43 -0.79 14.02
C THR A 587 46.80 -0.36 13.50
N PHE A 588 47.83 -1.18 13.67
CA PHE A 588 49.19 -0.91 13.22
C PHE A 588 49.42 -1.42 11.79
N LEU A 589 49.83 -0.52 10.89
CA LEU A 589 50.17 -0.82 9.49
C LEU A 589 51.68 -0.74 9.18
N GLY A 590 52.52 -0.46 10.19
CA GLY A 590 53.94 -0.17 10.00
C GLY A 590 54.31 1.29 10.31
N SER A 591 55.61 1.58 10.34
CA SER A 591 56.19 2.82 10.90
C SER A 591 55.86 4.10 10.13
N ARG A 592 55.26 4.01 8.94
CA ARG A 592 54.95 5.16 8.04
C ARG A 592 53.59 5.09 7.36
N GLU A 593 52.86 3.99 7.49
CA GLU A 593 51.53 3.83 6.89
C GLU A 593 50.44 4.17 7.89
N ARG A 594 49.41 4.89 7.43
CA ARG A 594 48.21 5.18 8.21
C ARG A 594 46.99 4.83 7.38
N PHE A 595 45.93 4.39 8.04
CA PHE A 595 44.64 4.22 7.38
C PHE A 595 44.14 5.57 6.86
N SER A 596 43.50 5.55 5.69
CA SER A 596 42.84 6.75 5.17
C SER A 596 41.68 7.13 6.10
N PRO A 597 41.51 8.42 6.45
CA PRO A 597 40.36 8.88 7.22
C PRO A 597 39.03 8.52 6.55
N ASN A 598 38.97 8.34 5.23
CA ASN A 598 37.73 7.96 4.53
C ASN A 598 37.43 6.45 4.61
N GLU A 599 38.41 5.63 4.99
CA GLU A 599 38.32 4.18 5.03
C GLU A 599 37.96 3.65 6.43
N VAL A 600 38.51 4.28 7.48
CA VAL A 600 38.45 3.80 8.86
C VAL A 600 37.65 4.71 9.79
N MET A 601 36.89 4.09 10.69
CA MET A 601 36.27 4.74 11.85
C MET A 601 36.92 4.23 13.14
N TYR A 602 37.39 5.14 13.99
CA TYR A 602 37.78 4.84 15.37
C TYR A 602 36.65 5.27 16.32
N GLY A 603 36.06 4.33 17.05
CA GLY A 603 35.03 4.58 18.05
C GLY A 603 35.50 4.24 19.46
N ILE A 604 35.13 5.06 20.45
CA ILE A 604 35.25 4.71 21.88
C ILE A 604 33.85 4.64 22.48
N ILE A 605 33.56 3.55 23.18
CA ILE A 605 32.38 3.40 24.02
C ILE A 605 32.76 3.75 25.47
N ARG A 606 32.13 4.78 26.03
CA ARG A 606 32.28 5.17 27.44
C ARG A 606 30.99 4.90 28.19
N LYS A 607 31.10 4.38 29.41
CA LYS A 607 29.95 4.16 30.29
C LYS A 607 30.04 5.11 31.47
N LYS A 608 29.02 5.94 31.67
CA LYS A 608 28.88 6.85 32.81
C LYS A 608 27.49 6.68 33.40
N ASP A 609 27.40 6.49 34.72
CA ASP A 609 26.13 6.31 35.45
C ASP A 609 25.24 5.20 34.84
N ASN A 610 25.85 4.08 34.45
CA ASN A 610 25.23 2.96 33.73
C ASN A 610 24.64 3.26 32.34
N ILE A 611 24.93 4.43 31.78
CA ILE A 611 24.55 4.83 30.42
C ILE A 611 25.78 4.81 29.50
N SER A 612 25.65 4.17 28.36
CA SER A 612 26.69 4.08 27.34
C SER A 612 26.60 5.24 26.34
N TYR A 613 27.76 5.81 26.02
CA TYR A 613 27.97 6.87 25.05
C TYR A 613 28.99 6.41 24.01
N PHE A 614 28.84 6.85 22.77
CA PHE A 614 29.74 6.50 21.66
C PHE A 614 30.37 7.78 21.07
N ASN A 615 31.70 7.81 21.01
CA ASN A 615 32.44 8.94 20.42
C ASN A 615 33.30 8.44 19.26
N THR A 616 33.29 9.16 18.13
CA THR A 616 34.16 8.88 16.99
C THR A 616 35.36 9.82 16.96
N TYR A 617 36.50 9.30 16.52
CA TYR A 617 37.77 10.02 16.40
C TYR A 617 38.35 9.87 14.99
N GLU A 618 39.05 10.89 14.50
CA GLU A 618 39.71 10.86 13.19
C GLU A 618 40.96 9.96 13.18
N ASN A 619 41.73 9.99 14.27
CA ASN A 619 42.92 9.18 14.48
C ASN A 619 42.68 8.20 15.64
N ASN A 620 43.49 7.13 15.71
CA ASN A 620 43.40 6.16 16.79
C ASN A 620 43.66 6.84 18.15
N PRO A 621 42.66 6.95 19.04
CA PRO A 621 42.78 7.66 20.31
C PRO A 621 43.39 6.80 21.43
N ILE A 622 43.66 5.52 21.17
CA ILE A 622 44.11 4.57 22.19
C ILE A 622 45.62 4.67 22.40
N GLU A 623 46.00 5.31 23.49
CA GLU A 623 47.37 5.51 23.95
C GLU A 623 47.78 4.40 24.94
N SER A 624 49.08 4.07 25.05
CA SER A 624 49.57 3.19 26.12
C SER A 624 49.60 3.94 27.45
N SER A 625 49.65 3.20 28.56
CA SER A 625 49.87 3.78 29.90
C SER A 625 51.10 4.70 29.94
N TYR A 626 52.17 4.36 29.19
CA TYR A 626 53.35 5.21 29.07
C TYR A 626 53.07 6.54 28.35
N GLN A 627 52.35 6.50 27.23
CA GLN A 627 51.95 7.71 26.50
C GLN A 627 51.02 8.61 27.32
N LEU A 628 50.09 8.00 28.07
CA LEU A 628 49.19 8.72 28.99
C LEU A 628 49.97 9.44 30.08
N MET A 629 50.98 8.81 30.70
CA MET A 629 51.85 9.47 31.69
C MET A 629 52.53 10.73 31.14
N TRP A 630 53.07 10.66 29.91
CA TRP A 630 53.66 11.84 29.27
C TRP A 630 52.63 12.94 28.97
N LYS A 631 51.43 12.56 28.54
CA LYS A 631 50.34 13.50 28.29
C LYS A 631 49.87 14.20 29.56
N GLU A 632 49.75 13.47 30.65
CA GLU A 632 49.46 14.01 31.98
C GLU A 632 50.54 14.99 32.42
N LEU A 633 51.82 14.61 32.29
CA LEU A 633 52.96 15.45 32.64
C LEU A 633 53.01 16.77 31.83
N ASN A 634 52.58 16.70 30.56
CA ASN A 634 52.51 17.84 29.65
C ASN A 634 51.27 18.72 29.85
N SER A 635 50.30 18.32 30.68
CA SER A 635 49.12 19.14 31.00
C SER A 635 49.46 20.31 31.93
N GLU A 636 48.69 21.39 31.84
CA GLU A 636 48.90 22.63 32.61
C GLU A 636 48.33 22.55 34.04
N GLU A 637 47.40 21.62 34.30
CA GLU A 637 46.61 21.52 35.55
C GLU A 637 46.96 20.28 36.39
N MET A 638 48.24 20.03 36.68
CA MET A 638 48.65 18.84 37.45
C MET A 638 49.25 19.21 38.81
N SER A 639 48.77 18.57 39.88
CA SER A 639 49.32 18.78 41.22
C SER A 639 50.82 18.42 41.27
N PRO A 640 51.62 19.08 42.13
CA PRO A 640 53.04 18.75 42.28
C PRO A 640 53.27 17.27 42.63
N ILE A 641 52.44 16.69 43.51
CA ILE A 641 52.54 15.28 43.94
C ILE A 641 52.35 14.33 42.75
N THR A 642 51.29 14.55 41.96
CA THR A 642 51.04 13.75 40.75
C THR A 642 52.18 13.93 39.74
N SER A 643 52.79 15.11 39.67
CA SER A 643 53.93 15.38 38.78
C SER A 643 55.18 14.58 39.13
N PHE A 644 55.56 14.53 40.41
CA PHE A 644 56.70 13.73 40.85
C PHE A 644 56.46 12.23 40.61
N ASN A 645 55.27 11.72 40.96
CA ASN A 645 54.92 10.31 40.72
C ASN A 645 54.93 9.94 39.23
N THR A 646 54.43 10.81 38.36
CA THR A 646 54.43 10.58 36.92
C THR A 646 55.85 10.65 36.34
N MET A 647 56.67 11.63 36.75
CA MET A 647 58.08 11.73 36.35
C MET A 647 58.86 10.48 36.76
N ARG A 648 58.66 9.99 37.99
CA ARG A 648 59.25 8.75 38.49
C ARG A 648 58.97 7.58 37.57
N ARG A 649 57.69 7.29 37.35
CA ARG A 649 57.26 6.13 36.55
C ARG A 649 57.76 6.24 35.12
N ILE A 650 57.89 7.46 34.58
CA ILE A 650 58.49 7.67 33.26
C ILE A 650 59.99 7.33 33.26
N LEU A 651 60.76 7.78 34.26
CA LEU A 651 62.19 7.49 34.38
C LEU A 651 62.44 6.00 34.65
N GLU A 652 61.75 5.40 35.61
CA GLU A 652 61.86 3.98 35.93
C GLU A 652 61.48 3.11 34.73
N TYR A 653 60.35 3.39 34.08
CA TYR A 653 59.93 2.59 32.93
C TYR A 653 60.91 2.71 31.76
N TYR A 654 61.39 3.91 31.45
CA TYR A 654 62.28 4.12 30.30
C TYR A 654 63.72 3.68 30.57
N PHE A 655 64.32 4.16 31.66
CA PHE A 655 65.72 3.90 31.94
C PHE A 655 65.93 2.54 32.62
N ASN A 656 65.15 2.19 33.64
CA ASN A 656 65.38 0.93 34.36
C ASN A 656 64.80 -0.27 33.59
N ILE A 657 63.51 -0.24 33.25
CA ILE A 657 62.80 -1.40 32.68
C ILE A 657 63.20 -1.63 31.21
N ILE A 658 63.14 -0.58 30.37
CA ILE A 658 63.47 -0.71 28.94
C ILE A 658 64.97 -0.58 28.70
N GLY A 659 65.61 0.41 29.32
CA GLY A 659 66.99 0.78 29.03
C GLY A 659 68.05 -0.01 29.81
N GLY A 660 67.69 -0.71 30.89
CA GLY A 660 68.64 -1.37 31.79
C GLY A 660 69.66 -0.41 32.44
N MET A 661 69.34 0.89 32.50
CA MET A 661 70.20 1.96 33.00
C MET A 661 69.67 2.52 34.31
N ASP A 662 70.57 2.71 35.27
CA ASP A 662 70.29 3.44 36.49
C ASP A 662 70.30 4.96 36.24
N TYR A 663 69.11 5.56 36.18
CA TYR A 663 68.94 6.98 35.91
C TYR A 663 69.46 7.86 37.05
N GLU A 664 69.60 7.37 38.29
CA GLU A 664 70.07 8.18 39.42
C GLU A 664 71.53 8.60 39.27
N LYS A 665 72.33 7.80 38.53
CA LYS A 665 73.70 8.15 38.16
C LYS A 665 73.81 9.45 37.35
N CYS A 666 72.70 9.94 36.78
CA CYS A 666 72.68 11.22 36.08
C CYS A 666 73.08 12.38 36.99
N ILE A 667 72.84 12.31 38.31
CA ILE A 667 73.17 13.36 39.30
C ILE A 667 74.64 13.80 39.18
N ASN A 668 75.54 12.86 38.92
CA ASN A 668 76.97 13.14 38.81
C ASN A 668 77.37 13.89 37.53
N LYS A 669 76.45 14.01 36.55
CA LYS A 669 76.65 14.73 35.28
C LYS A 669 76.12 16.17 35.30
N PHE A 670 75.56 16.61 36.43
CA PHE A 670 75.10 17.98 36.66
C PHE A 670 76.10 18.79 37.50
N ASP A 671 76.15 20.10 37.26
CA ASP A 671 77.01 21.06 37.95
C ASP A 671 76.18 22.22 38.54
N GLY A 672 76.74 22.91 39.54
CA GLY A 672 76.14 24.10 40.15
C GLY A 672 74.73 23.88 40.74
N ILE A 673 73.86 24.88 40.57
CA ILE A 673 72.48 24.89 41.12
C ILE A 673 71.64 23.75 40.54
N ASP A 674 71.86 23.38 39.27
CA ASP A 674 71.12 22.30 38.61
C ASP A 674 71.45 20.92 39.20
N LYS A 675 72.66 20.73 39.74
CA LYS A 675 73.01 19.51 40.50
C LYS A 675 72.18 19.38 41.77
N ILE A 676 71.96 20.49 42.46
CA ILE A 676 71.16 20.54 43.69
C ILE A 676 69.70 20.25 43.34
N LEU A 677 69.14 20.92 42.33
CA LEU A 677 67.78 20.68 41.87
C LEU A 677 67.56 19.25 41.35
N CYS A 678 68.55 18.65 40.68
CA CYS A 678 68.51 17.26 40.23
C CYS A 678 68.52 16.28 41.42
N LYS A 679 69.39 16.49 42.41
CA LYS A 679 69.36 15.72 43.65
C LYS A 679 68.01 15.84 44.36
N SER A 680 67.45 17.04 44.45
CA SER A 680 66.13 17.27 45.04
C SER A 680 65.00 16.64 44.24
N LEU A 681 65.08 16.63 42.90
CA LEU A 681 64.11 15.95 42.03
C LEU A 681 64.13 14.44 42.27
N ILE A 682 65.32 13.83 42.24
CA ILE A 682 65.49 12.38 42.43
C ILE A 682 65.10 11.98 43.85
N SER A 683 65.51 12.75 44.88
CA SER A 683 65.07 12.53 46.26
C SER A 683 63.56 12.68 46.38
N GLY A 684 62.94 13.72 45.82
CA GLY A 684 61.48 13.91 45.89
C GLY A 684 60.70 12.82 45.14
N ILE A 685 61.24 12.33 44.03
CA ILE A 685 60.71 11.17 43.30
C ILE A 685 60.82 9.89 44.12
N ASN A 686 61.94 9.69 44.84
CA ASN A 686 62.22 8.49 45.62
C ASN A 686 61.57 8.49 47.01
N ASP A 687 61.48 9.64 47.69
CA ASP A 687 60.85 9.80 49.02
C ASP A 687 59.32 9.78 48.93
N GLY A 688 58.75 10.16 47.78
CA GLY A 688 57.32 10.01 47.49
C GLY A 688 56.79 8.57 47.55
N SER A 689 57.65 7.55 47.71
CA SER A 689 57.23 6.15 47.90
C SER A 689 57.15 5.64 49.34
N HIS A 690 57.52 6.41 50.37
CA HIS A 690 57.65 5.84 51.73
C HIS A 690 57.01 6.57 52.91
N PHE A 691 56.22 7.65 52.73
CA PHE A 691 55.59 8.32 53.89
C PHE A 691 54.06 8.52 53.74
N ILE A 692 53.31 7.67 54.45
CA ILE A 692 52.11 8.07 55.19
C ILE A 692 52.60 8.31 56.63
N SER A 693 53.10 9.50 56.95
CA SER A 693 53.06 10.06 58.32
C SER A 693 53.46 11.55 58.30
N ASP A 694 52.85 12.29 59.21
CA ASP A 694 52.71 13.74 59.36
C ASP A 694 53.99 14.63 59.39
N ASP A 695 53.72 15.93 59.21
CA ASP A 695 54.44 17.13 59.71
C ASP A 695 55.51 17.88 58.89
N PHE A 696 55.69 17.60 57.60
CA PHE A 696 56.25 18.62 56.69
C PHE A 696 55.49 18.66 55.37
N VAL A 697 54.54 19.60 55.24
CA VAL A 697 53.99 19.95 53.93
C VAL A 697 55.10 20.67 53.16
N ILE A 698 55.88 19.93 52.37
CA ILE A 698 56.69 20.54 51.32
C ILE A 698 55.68 21.08 50.29
N THR A 699 55.23 22.31 50.48
CA THR A 699 54.46 23.05 49.48
C THR A 699 55.41 23.40 48.34
N PHE A 700 55.54 22.50 47.37
CA PHE A 700 56.14 22.85 46.10
C PHE A 700 55.22 23.87 45.41
N ASP A 701 55.64 25.13 45.35
CA ASP A 701 54.91 26.15 44.61
C ASP A 701 54.98 25.89 43.09
N GLU A 702 54.04 26.46 42.33
CA GLU A 702 54.02 26.30 40.87
C GLU A 702 55.31 26.80 40.18
N ALA A 703 56.01 27.76 40.81
CA ALA A 703 57.29 28.28 40.33
C ALA A 703 58.40 27.23 40.42
N SER A 704 58.50 26.49 41.53
CA SER A 704 59.45 25.40 41.73
C SER A 704 59.18 24.23 40.78
N MET A 705 57.92 23.94 40.48
CA MET A 705 57.54 22.86 39.56
C MET A 705 58.07 23.08 38.13
N ARG A 706 58.15 24.34 37.66
CA ARG A 706 58.77 24.66 36.36
C ARG A 706 60.25 24.32 36.34
N ASN A 707 60.96 24.59 37.43
CA ASN A 707 62.38 24.24 37.57
C ASN A 707 62.58 22.72 37.59
N TYR A 708 61.72 21.97 38.27
CA TYR A 708 61.76 20.51 38.26
C TYR A 708 61.43 19.91 36.89
N LYS A 709 60.44 20.42 36.16
CA LYS A 709 60.17 20.02 34.76
C LYS A 709 61.36 20.31 33.85
N ARG A 710 62.06 21.44 34.04
CA ARG A 710 63.30 21.77 33.32
C ARG A 710 64.41 20.77 33.63
N VAL A 711 64.64 20.46 34.89
CA VAL A 711 65.68 19.50 35.30
C VAL A 711 65.34 18.08 34.86
N PHE A 712 64.06 17.69 34.89
CA PHE A 712 63.58 16.42 34.34
C PHE A 712 63.93 16.28 32.85
N LYS A 713 63.77 17.33 32.04
CA LYS A 713 64.27 17.36 30.64
C LYS A 713 65.79 17.16 30.58
N LEU A 714 66.54 17.85 31.42
CA LEU A 714 68.01 17.74 31.46
C LEU A 714 68.48 16.34 31.86
N VAL A 715 67.71 15.56 32.62
CA VAL A 715 68.05 14.15 32.92
C VAL A 715 68.17 13.35 31.62
N PHE A 716 67.20 13.49 30.71
CA PHE A 716 67.25 12.85 29.39
C PHE A 716 68.43 13.37 28.56
N GLU A 717 68.73 14.67 28.62
CA GLU A 717 69.86 15.27 27.91
C GLU A 717 71.22 14.73 28.39
N LYS A 718 71.46 14.75 29.71
CA LYS A 718 72.72 14.30 30.34
C LYS A 718 72.94 12.79 30.20
N LEU A 719 71.86 12.02 30.06
CA LEU A 719 71.93 10.59 29.77
C LEU A 719 72.04 10.29 28.27
N GLY A 720 71.90 11.27 27.37
CA GLY A 720 72.04 11.10 25.93
C GLY A 720 70.76 10.68 25.18
N HIS A 721 69.60 10.83 25.81
CA HIS A 721 68.27 10.41 25.31
C HIS A 721 67.32 11.59 25.08
N ILE A 722 67.84 12.77 24.74
CA ILE A 722 67.03 13.99 24.54
C ILE A 722 66.00 13.82 23.42
N GLN A 723 66.31 13.05 22.36
CA GLN A 723 65.37 12.84 21.25
C GLN A 723 64.09 12.14 21.72
N HIS A 724 64.18 11.24 22.70
CA HIS A 724 63.00 10.57 23.27
C HIS A 724 62.12 11.54 24.06
N PHE A 725 62.75 12.39 24.90
CA PHE A 725 62.03 13.43 25.61
C PHE A 725 61.29 14.37 24.64
N GLU A 726 61.97 14.82 23.59
CA GLU A 726 61.36 15.70 22.59
C GLU A 726 60.20 15.03 21.84
N MET A 727 60.36 13.76 21.46
CA MET A 727 59.32 12.96 20.81
C MET A 727 58.07 12.88 21.68
N MET A 728 58.23 12.61 22.97
CA MET A 728 57.10 12.45 23.89
C MET A 728 56.50 13.79 24.33
N SER A 729 57.29 14.86 24.38
CA SER A 729 56.85 16.21 24.75
C SER A 729 56.15 16.96 23.63
N LYS A 730 56.42 16.62 22.35
CA LYS A 730 55.78 17.23 21.17
C LYS A 730 54.37 16.72 20.88
N ASN A 731 53.87 15.71 21.62
CA ASN A 731 52.48 15.23 21.53
C ASN A 731 51.48 16.21 22.17
N LYS A 732 51.58 17.53 21.91
CA LYS A 732 50.43 18.42 22.03
C LYS A 732 49.47 18.06 20.91
N ILE A 733 48.26 17.67 21.28
CA ILE A 733 47.16 17.36 20.36
C ILE A 733 47.02 18.53 19.37
N LYS A 734 47.18 18.23 18.08
CA LYS A 734 46.63 19.05 17.00
C LYS A 734 45.16 18.72 16.83
#